data_AF-A0A813KE03-F1
#
_entry.id   AF-A0A813KE03-F1
#
_cell.length_a   1.000
_cell.length_b   1.000
_cell.length_c   1.000
_cell.angle_alpha   90.00
_cell.angle_beta   90.00
_cell.angle_gamma   90.00
#
_symmetry.space_group_name_H-M   'P 1'
#
loop_
_entity.id
_entity.type
_entity.pdbx_description
1 polymer ?
#
loop_
_entity_poly.entity_id
_entity_poly.type
_entity_poly.pdbx_seq_one_letter_code
_entity_poly.pdbx_strand_id
1 'polypeptide(L)'
;MRARTHTCQEPGPADFAAVTGRVHKQLQQRDLMGVTFQFGHECILECARRFHTSFLELESDGSLDLPEFYLCDDAGQLAAVSTMVFADIPSIRSRCEGSFVRETGLKFCRRFDVEDYDIVPSLVKLTSLRKLSSMVREQLVITTSIRVEVDDNPLKVSLESFIASAEFSGGMKAIIGASSISHDIDVQVPHADRVADVVAGLKFTYVADELTTALFLREESKLLEGSEKKLHAAYNEADGAILISTRSVVHLGGGKEDVVEHLAAAMMSAMPDLEWFLGHKRAAFTSVLRCIFSDGPAAIASTLAQHEIEMNPSSSAQALGPGDVLPLTLVGGLVQSMDATFHEGEYVAVLVDGHYVIARVAAWPVNEQVVGRNLSREYKVQLSDNELKTLRHFELYKIIPDKVAASSNLIQEASAICSTNGPASHAPADDIDAASERKKLKQTLREMGQMAPADYKAAMRRLFLRWHPDKAGDTPLANFMFRIIRRHHEWYQRKLSGAREDDSWLDELDSESLNEATSVEPDSEVPRAETAYNPSPSQQQSWFEEFQEEMEQEARQQSHFQATAAHRVCFVPRSPQQWAPPRIIDKHQARDWLQQAECEELAARKLAESSPAGRALPAASVWHCAQVAEMALKSAALGTCGLTPGEFTGPAAHDICGLASRLSSAHPVTAEQRRGQQLPFPAGDLAWLQQAYLAARYPNASRGQIP
;
A
#
# COMPACT_ATOMS: atom_id res chain seq x y z
N MET A 1 11.31 -27.91 67.95
CA MET A 1 10.05 -27.79 67.19
C MET A 1 10.13 -26.58 66.27
N ARG A 2 10.48 -26.77 64.99
CA ARG A 2 10.33 -25.73 63.96
C ARG A 2 9.12 -26.12 63.12
N ALA A 3 8.05 -25.31 63.18
CA ALA A 3 6.86 -25.49 62.36
C ALA A 3 7.22 -25.18 60.89
N ARG A 4 7.02 -26.16 60.01
CA ARG A 4 7.02 -25.96 58.56
C ARG A 4 5.68 -25.32 58.20
N THR A 5 5.69 -24.03 57.87
CA THR A 5 4.59 -23.39 57.13
C THR A 5 4.61 -23.94 55.71
N HIS A 6 3.72 -24.88 55.41
CA HIS A 6 3.38 -25.23 54.04
C HIS A 6 2.63 -24.03 53.45
N THR A 7 3.29 -23.24 52.61
CA THR A 7 2.61 -22.32 51.71
C THR A 7 1.82 -23.17 50.73
N CYS A 8 0.49 -23.12 50.80
CA CYS A 8 -0.38 -23.71 49.80
C CYS A 8 -0.07 -23.00 48.48
N GLN A 9 0.58 -23.68 47.54
CA GLN A 9 0.72 -23.14 46.18
C GLN A 9 -0.68 -23.03 45.59
N GLU A 10 -0.99 -21.88 45.00
CA GLU A 10 -2.24 -21.70 44.27
C GLU A 10 -2.26 -22.67 43.07
N PRO A 11 -3.43 -23.27 42.77
CA PRO A 11 -3.55 -24.27 41.71
C PRO A 11 -3.24 -23.65 40.35
N GLY A 12 -2.39 -24.31 39.57
CA GLY A 12 -2.03 -23.87 38.22
C GLY A 12 -2.87 -24.54 37.12
N PRO A 13 -2.66 -24.18 35.84
CA PRO A 13 -3.38 -24.77 34.70
C PRO A 13 -3.32 -26.30 34.64
N ALA A 14 -2.19 -26.90 35.06
CA ALA A 14 -2.02 -28.36 35.13
C ALA A 14 -2.94 -29.03 36.16
N ASP A 15 -3.20 -28.36 37.29
CA ASP A 15 -4.08 -28.88 38.34
C ASP A 15 -5.54 -28.93 37.86
N PHE A 16 -5.98 -27.90 37.13
CA PHE A 16 -7.32 -27.87 36.53
C PHE A 16 -7.48 -28.93 35.43
N ALA A 17 -6.46 -29.12 34.58
CA ALA A 17 -6.45 -30.21 33.62
C ALA A 17 -6.54 -31.59 34.31
N ALA A 18 -5.79 -31.79 35.40
CA ALA A 18 -5.84 -33.02 36.19
C ALA A 18 -7.22 -33.23 36.87
N VAL A 19 -7.90 -32.17 37.29
CA VAL A 19 -9.27 -32.24 37.83
C VAL A 19 -10.25 -32.72 36.77
N THR A 20 -10.28 -32.08 35.60
CA THR A 20 -11.20 -32.47 34.52
C THR A 20 -10.94 -33.91 34.03
N GLY A 21 -9.66 -34.31 33.94
CA GLY A 21 -9.27 -35.69 33.63
C GLY A 21 -9.67 -36.72 34.69
N ARG A 22 -9.65 -36.36 35.98
CA ARG A 22 -10.17 -37.23 37.06
C ARG A 22 -11.67 -37.41 36.96
N VAL A 23 -12.42 -36.35 36.68
CA VAL A 23 -13.88 -36.41 36.48
C VAL A 23 -14.20 -37.34 35.30
N HIS A 24 -13.51 -37.18 34.18
CA HIS A 24 -13.65 -38.07 33.02
C HIS A 24 -13.40 -39.54 33.38
N LYS A 25 -12.28 -39.86 34.05
CA LYS A 25 -11.98 -41.23 34.49
C LYS A 25 -13.04 -41.81 35.42
N GLN A 26 -13.61 -41.01 36.31
CA GLN A 26 -14.67 -41.47 37.21
C GLN A 26 -15.99 -41.73 36.46
N LEU A 27 -16.34 -40.89 35.49
CA LEU A 27 -17.52 -41.10 34.64
C LEU A 27 -17.35 -42.38 33.81
N GLN A 28 -16.16 -42.60 33.26
CA GLN A 28 -15.83 -43.82 32.50
C GLN A 28 -15.91 -45.08 33.38
N GLN A 29 -15.35 -45.05 34.59
CA GLN A 29 -15.39 -46.19 35.52
C GLN A 29 -16.81 -46.56 35.98
N ARG A 30 -17.73 -45.59 35.95
CA ARG A 30 -19.14 -45.78 36.35
C ARG A 30 -20.07 -46.04 35.17
N ASP A 31 -19.55 -46.14 33.95
CA ASP A 31 -20.32 -46.29 32.71
C ASP A 31 -21.35 -45.15 32.49
N LEU A 32 -20.97 -43.93 32.86
CA LEU A 32 -21.82 -42.73 32.78
C LEU A 32 -21.40 -41.77 31.66
N MET A 33 -20.56 -42.20 30.72
CA MET A 33 -20.04 -41.34 29.64
C MET A 33 -21.12 -40.79 28.71
N GLY A 34 -22.26 -41.48 28.61
CA GLY A 34 -23.40 -41.06 27.79
C GLY A 34 -24.36 -40.08 28.47
N VAL A 35 -24.18 -39.82 29.77
CA VAL A 35 -25.11 -39.00 30.56
C VAL A 35 -24.80 -37.52 30.38
N THR A 36 -25.82 -36.73 30.03
CA THR A 36 -25.70 -35.27 29.94
C THR A 36 -25.35 -34.68 31.30
N PHE A 37 -24.18 -34.05 31.39
CA PHE A 37 -23.60 -33.58 32.64
C PHE A 37 -24.04 -32.12 32.92
N GLN A 38 -25.34 -31.86 33.08
CA GLN A 38 -25.87 -30.49 33.21
C GLN A 38 -25.25 -29.71 34.38
N PHE A 39 -25.26 -30.25 35.60
CA PHE A 39 -24.66 -29.58 36.78
C PHE A 39 -23.15 -29.50 36.69
N GLY A 40 -22.52 -30.52 36.11
CA GLY A 40 -21.09 -30.56 36.00
C GLY A 40 -20.52 -29.76 34.84
N HIS A 41 -21.33 -29.33 33.87
CA HIS A 41 -20.92 -28.38 32.86
C HIS A 41 -20.44 -27.07 33.49
N GLU A 42 -21.20 -26.51 34.43
CA GLU A 42 -20.80 -25.31 35.18
C GLU A 42 -19.52 -25.52 35.97
N CYS A 43 -19.34 -26.70 36.57
CA CYS A 43 -18.09 -27.02 37.28
C CYS A 43 -16.88 -27.12 36.33
N ILE A 44 -17.06 -27.70 35.14
CA ILE A 44 -16.01 -27.80 34.12
C ILE A 44 -15.71 -26.43 33.52
N LEU A 45 -16.73 -25.59 33.33
CA LEU A 45 -16.61 -24.23 32.84
C LEU A 45 -15.91 -23.32 33.87
N GLU A 46 -16.23 -23.45 35.16
CA GLU A 46 -15.49 -22.77 36.23
C GLU A 46 -14.03 -23.24 36.28
N CYS A 47 -13.75 -24.54 36.04
CA CYS A 47 -12.37 -25.01 35.88
C CYS A 47 -11.68 -24.34 34.68
N ALA A 48 -12.38 -24.10 33.58
CA ALA A 48 -11.86 -23.40 32.41
C ALA A 48 -11.62 -21.89 32.67
N ARG A 49 -12.50 -21.23 33.44
CA ARG A 49 -12.30 -19.84 33.89
C ARG A 49 -11.06 -19.72 34.76
N ARG A 50 -10.93 -20.59 35.76
CA ARG A 50 -9.76 -20.62 36.66
C ARG A 50 -8.48 -20.97 35.90
N PHE A 51 -8.55 -21.90 34.95
CA PHE A 51 -7.46 -22.20 34.04
C PHE A 51 -7.00 -20.95 33.25
N HIS A 52 -7.96 -20.17 32.73
CA HIS A 52 -7.68 -18.90 32.04
C HIS A 52 -7.04 -17.86 32.98
N THR A 53 -7.57 -17.65 34.18
CA THR A 53 -7.00 -16.71 35.16
C THR A 53 -5.57 -17.09 35.53
N SER A 54 -5.31 -18.35 35.88
CA SER A 54 -3.96 -18.83 36.21
C SER A 54 -3.01 -18.73 35.02
N PHE A 55 -3.51 -18.84 33.78
CA PHE A 55 -2.70 -18.61 32.59
C PHE A 55 -2.29 -17.14 32.42
N LEU A 56 -3.18 -16.18 32.68
CA LEU A 56 -2.83 -14.76 32.59
C LEU A 56 -1.73 -14.37 33.60
N GLU A 57 -1.65 -15.06 34.73
CA GLU A 57 -0.63 -14.86 35.77
C GLU A 57 0.72 -15.51 35.43
N LEU A 58 0.76 -16.44 34.47
CA LEU A 58 1.99 -17.08 33.99
C LEU A 58 2.67 -16.20 32.92
N GLU A 59 3.61 -15.34 33.34
CA GLU A 59 4.45 -14.49 32.45
C GLU A 59 5.40 -15.26 31.50
N SER A 60 5.15 -16.54 31.21
CA SER A 60 6.09 -17.40 30.47
C SER A 60 5.56 -17.85 29.11
N ASP A 61 6.28 -17.52 28.04
CA ASP A 61 6.10 -18.05 26.66
C ASP A 61 6.59 -19.51 26.50
N GLY A 62 6.73 -20.26 27.60
CA GLY A 62 7.13 -21.66 27.57
C GLY A 62 5.98 -22.59 27.20
N SER A 63 6.24 -23.60 26.37
CA SER A 63 5.34 -24.73 26.15
C SER A 63 5.17 -25.50 27.47
N LEU A 64 4.00 -25.35 28.11
CA LEU A 64 3.64 -26.13 29.29
C LEU A 64 3.20 -27.53 28.85
N ASP A 65 3.84 -28.57 29.37
CA ASP A 65 3.39 -29.96 29.20
C ASP A 65 2.18 -30.19 30.11
N LEU A 66 1.00 -29.90 29.57
CA LEU A 66 -0.26 -29.99 30.32
C LEU A 66 -0.89 -31.39 30.17
N PRO A 67 -1.46 -31.94 31.26
CA PRO A 67 -2.36 -33.08 31.15
C PRO A 67 -3.49 -32.79 30.16
N GLU A 68 -4.04 -33.83 29.55
CA GLU A 68 -5.20 -33.67 28.66
C GLU A 68 -6.36 -32.98 29.39
N PHE A 69 -6.86 -31.89 28.81
CA PHE A 69 -7.99 -31.13 29.32
C PHE A 69 -9.30 -31.68 28.73
N TYR A 70 -10.38 -31.63 29.49
CA TYR A 70 -11.69 -32.16 29.08
C TYR A 70 -12.77 -31.08 29.16
N LEU A 71 -13.62 -31.01 28.12
CA LEU A 71 -14.75 -30.08 28.01
C LEU A 71 -16.04 -30.82 27.63
N CYS A 72 -17.19 -30.18 27.82
CA CYS A 72 -18.47 -30.73 27.37
C CYS A 72 -18.68 -30.50 25.87
N ASP A 73 -19.09 -31.55 25.15
CA ASP A 73 -19.60 -31.45 23.77
C ASP A 73 -21.04 -30.89 23.74
N ASP A 74 -21.58 -30.68 22.53
CA ASP A 74 -22.95 -30.20 22.33
C ASP A 74 -24.04 -31.08 22.96
N ALA A 75 -23.78 -32.39 23.14
CA ALA A 75 -24.68 -33.30 23.83
C ALA A 75 -24.55 -33.21 25.37
N GLY A 76 -23.66 -32.34 25.86
CA GLY A 76 -23.32 -32.18 27.26
C GLY A 76 -22.51 -33.34 27.82
N GLN A 77 -21.84 -34.12 26.97
CA GLN A 77 -20.96 -35.22 27.36
C GLN A 77 -19.52 -34.72 27.50
N LEU A 78 -18.80 -35.23 28.50
CA LEU A 78 -17.41 -34.84 28.72
C LEU A 78 -16.50 -35.55 27.70
N ALA A 79 -15.74 -34.78 26.93
CA ALA A 79 -14.81 -35.27 25.92
C ALA A 79 -13.44 -34.61 26.05
N ALA A 80 -12.40 -35.29 25.58
CA ALA A 80 -11.06 -34.75 25.55
C ALA A 80 -10.99 -33.59 24.55
N VAL A 81 -10.38 -32.48 24.94
CA VAL A 81 -10.26 -31.27 24.10
C VAL A 81 -9.54 -31.56 22.78
N SER A 82 -8.63 -32.52 22.75
CA SER A 82 -7.93 -33.02 21.56
C SER A 82 -8.87 -33.57 20.47
N THR A 83 -10.08 -33.99 20.87
CA THR A 83 -11.12 -34.54 19.99
C THR A 83 -12.21 -33.52 19.65
N MET A 84 -12.00 -32.25 20.00
CA MET A 84 -13.02 -31.21 19.91
C MET A 84 -12.61 -30.02 19.04
N VAL A 85 -13.62 -29.28 18.59
CA VAL A 85 -13.48 -28.03 17.86
C VAL A 85 -14.37 -26.95 18.47
N PHE A 86 -13.83 -25.75 18.60
CA PHE A 86 -14.60 -24.56 19.00
C PHE A 86 -15.18 -23.87 17.76
N ALA A 87 -16.51 -23.73 17.73
CA ALA A 87 -17.23 -23.05 16.67
C ALA A 87 -17.20 -21.52 16.88
N ASP A 88 -16.09 -20.90 16.47
CA ASP A 88 -15.88 -19.46 16.58
C ASP A 88 -16.72 -18.63 15.60
N ILE A 89 -17.20 -19.25 14.51
CA ILE A 89 -18.09 -18.60 13.53
C ILE A 89 -19.43 -19.37 13.48
N PRO A 90 -20.51 -18.85 14.10
CA PRO A 90 -21.80 -19.52 14.16
C PRO A 90 -22.42 -19.86 12.79
N SER A 91 -22.20 -19.00 11.79
CA SER A 91 -22.72 -19.19 10.43
C SER A 91 -22.01 -20.33 9.67
N ILE A 92 -20.75 -20.62 9.98
CA ILE A 92 -20.02 -21.77 9.43
C ILE A 92 -20.46 -23.04 10.15
N ARG A 93 -20.65 -22.97 11.48
CA ARG A 93 -21.09 -24.11 12.29
C ARG A 93 -22.38 -24.73 11.76
N SER A 94 -23.41 -23.92 11.48
CA SER A 94 -24.71 -24.42 11.01
C SER A 94 -24.63 -25.16 9.67
N ARG A 95 -23.60 -24.89 8.86
CA ARG A 95 -23.34 -25.54 7.56
C ARG A 95 -22.46 -26.77 7.67
N CYS A 96 -21.83 -26.98 8.82
CA CYS A 96 -20.93 -28.11 9.10
C CYS A 96 -21.63 -29.27 9.81
N GLU A 97 -22.91 -29.13 10.18
CA GLU A 97 -23.60 -30.14 10.99
C GLU A 97 -23.65 -31.52 10.29
N GLY A 98 -23.17 -32.55 10.98
CA GLY A 98 -23.13 -33.93 10.50
C GLY A 98 -22.00 -34.25 9.51
N SER A 99 -21.80 -33.47 8.45
CA SER A 99 -20.73 -33.74 7.46
C SER A 99 -19.34 -33.54 8.05
N PHE A 100 -19.10 -32.46 8.79
CA PHE A 100 -17.82 -32.18 9.43
C PHE A 100 -17.42 -33.26 10.44
N VAL A 101 -18.37 -33.71 11.27
CA VAL A 101 -18.13 -34.74 12.29
C VAL A 101 -17.82 -36.10 11.62
N ARG A 102 -18.52 -36.44 10.53
CA ARG A 102 -18.25 -37.67 9.77
C ARG A 102 -16.87 -37.66 9.13
N GLU A 103 -16.44 -36.52 8.62
CA GLU A 103 -15.18 -36.38 7.89
C GLU A 103 -13.96 -36.26 8.81
N THR A 104 -14.08 -35.47 9.88
CA THR A 104 -12.94 -35.19 10.78
C THR A 104 -12.93 -36.06 12.04
N GLY A 105 -14.06 -36.67 12.39
CA GLY A 105 -14.25 -37.35 13.67
C GLY A 105 -14.30 -36.42 14.89
N LEU A 106 -14.19 -35.10 14.70
CA LEU A 106 -14.16 -34.13 15.80
C LEU A 106 -15.57 -33.72 16.22
N LYS A 107 -15.73 -33.50 17.52
CA LYS A 107 -16.99 -33.02 18.11
C LYS A 107 -16.96 -31.51 18.34
N PHE A 108 -18.11 -30.86 18.24
CA PHE A 108 -18.23 -29.46 18.63
C PHE A 108 -18.25 -29.31 20.16
N CYS A 109 -17.46 -28.36 20.67
CA CYS A 109 -17.61 -27.90 22.04
C CYS A 109 -18.98 -27.27 22.23
N ARG A 110 -19.56 -27.52 23.41
CA ARG A 110 -20.75 -26.81 23.85
C ARG A 110 -20.51 -25.31 23.76
N ARG A 111 -21.55 -24.59 23.34
CA ARG A 111 -21.48 -23.13 23.20
C ARG A 111 -21.18 -22.48 24.55
N PHE A 112 -20.17 -21.62 24.57
CA PHE A 112 -19.87 -20.76 25.70
C PHE A 112 -20.86 -19.59 25.72
N ASP A 113 -21.24 -19.14 26.92
CA ASP A 113 -21.99 -17.90 27.08
C ASP A 113 -21.10 -16.70 26.75
N VAL A 114 -21.70 -15.56 26.41
CA VAL A 114 -20.98 -14.36 25.94
C VAL A 114 -19.89 -13.93 26.94
N GLU A 115 -20.19 -14.04 28.23
CA GLU A 115 -19.30 -13.70 29.35
C GLU A 115 -18.06 -14.60 29.43
N ASP A 116 -18.10 -15.76 28.77
CA ASP A 116 -17.05 -16.78 28.80
C ASP A 116 -16.19 -16.81 27.53
N TYR A 117 -16.42 -15.94 26.53
CA TYR A 117 -15.63 -15.96 25.29
C TYR A 117 -14.15 -15.63 25.52
N ASP A 118 -13.84 -14.86 26.55
CA ASP A 118 -12.48 -14.43 26.88
C ASP A 118 -11.57 -15.59 27.32
N ILE A 119 -12.15 -16.73 27.72
CA ILE A 119 -11.37 -17.92 28.11
C ILE A 119 -10.89 -18.74 26.90
N VAL A 120 -11.57 -18.60 25.76
CA VAL A 120 -11.31 -19.41 24.55
C VAL A 120 -9.88 -19.23 24.01
N PRO A 121 -9.32 -18.00 23.89
CA PRO A 121 -7.93 -17.82 23.47
C PRO A 121 -6.93 -18.61 24.32
N SER A 122 -7.10 -18.66 25.64
CA SER A 122 -6.23 -19.43 26.53
C SER A 122 -6.37 -20.93 26.35
N LEU A 123 -7.61 -21.41 26.18
CA LEU A 123 -7.86 -22.82 25.85
C LEU A 123 -7.19 -23.20 24.52
N VAL A 124 -7.36 -22.41 23.47
CA VAL A 124 -6.74 -22.66 22.16
C VAL A 124 -5.21 -22.58 22.21
N LYS A 125 -4.64 -21.67 23.01
CA LYS A 125 -3.18 -21.48 23.11
C LYS A 125 -2.49 -22.60 23.92
N LEU A 126 -3.10 -23.05 25.00
CA LEU A 126 -2.48 -23.99 25.94
C LEU A 126 -2.93 -25.45 25.75
N THR A 127 -3.99 -25.69 25.00
CA THR A 127 -4.51 -27.05 24.75
C THR A 127 -4.53 -27.35 23.27
N SER A 128 -4.99 -28.55 22.90
CA SER A 128 -5.17 -28.96 21.51
C SER A 128 -6.51 -28.49 20.90
N LEU A 129 -7.24 -27.60 21.57
CA LEU A 129 -8.51 -27.07 21.05
C LEU A 129 -8.27 -26.25 19.77
N ARG A 130 -8.92 -26.63 18.67
CA ARG A 130 -8.85 -25.90 17.41
C ARG A 130 -10.08 -25.03 17.20
N LYS A 131 -9.90 -23.91 16.49
CA LYS A 131 -11.01 -23.07 16.01
C LYS A 131 -11.57 -23.63 14.70
N LEU A 132 -12.88 -23.56 14.50
CA LEU A 132 -13.53 -24.02 13.27
C LEU A 132 -13.02 -23.22 12.06
N SER A 133 -12.86 -21.91 12.20
CA SER A 133 -12.30 -21.02 11.15
C SER A 133 -10.87 -21.38 10.73
N SER A 134 -10.08 -22.00 11.62
CA SER A 134 -8.73 -22.48 11.29
C SER A 134 -8.72 -23.81 10.55
N MET A 135 -9.83 -24.55 10.58
CA MET A 135 -9.95 -25.87 9.94
C MET A 135 -10.71 -25.82 8.62
N VAL A 136 -11.64 -24.88 8.50
CA VAL A 136 -12.54 -24.77 7.36
C VAL A 136 -12.28 -23.46 6.62
N ARG A 137 -12.41 -23.48 5.30
CA ARG A 137 -12.48 -22.27 4.47
C ARG A 137 -13.75 -22.30 3.64
N GLU A 138 -14.40 -21.16 3.51
CA GLU A 138 -15.49 -20.98 2.56
C GLU A 138 -14.90 -20.61 1.20
N GLN A 139 -15.37 -21.26 0.14
CA GLN A 139 -14.91 -21.00 -1.22
C GLN A 139 -16.09 -20.98 -2.18
N LEU A 140 -16.03 -20.09 -3.15
CA LEU A 140 -17.01 -20.00 -4.23
C LEU A 140 -16.84 -21.19 -5.18
N VAL A 141 -17.90 -21.98 -5.35
CA VAL A 141 -17.97 -23.13 -6.25
C VAL A 141 -18.67 -22.67 -7.52
N ILE A 142 -17.90 -22.02 -8.41
CA ILE A 142 -18.47 -21.56 -9.68
C ILE A 142 -18.49 -22.73 -10.67
N THR A 143 -19.68 -23.22 -10.97
CA THR A 143 -19.91 -24.17 -12.06
C THR A 143 -20.02 -23.36 -13.36
N THR A 144 -18.89 -23.12 -14.04
CA THR A 144 -18.84 -22.49 -15.39
C THR A 144 -19.60 -21.16 -15.51
N SER A 145 -19.04 -20.07 -15.00
CA SER A 145 -19.63 -18.74 -15.14
C SER A 145 -19.56 -18.26 -16.59
N ILE A 146 -20.70 -18.25 -17.29
CA ILE A 146 -20.85 -17.42 -18.48
C ILE A 146 -20.95 -15.97 -17.99
N ARG A 147 -19.90 -15.18 -18.23
CA ARG A 147 -19.98 -13.72 -18.09
C ARG A 147 -21.01 -13.23 -19.08
N VAL A 148 -22.04 -12.55 -18.60
CA VAL A 148 -23.04 -11.97 -19.47
C VAL A 148 -22.89 -10.46 -19.42
N GLU A 149 -22.50 -9.87 -20.54
CA GLU A 149 -22.74 -8.45 -20.81
C GLU A 149 -24.26 -8.28 -20.98
N VAL A 150 -24.99 -8.27 -19.86
CA VAL A 150 -26.38 -7.82 -19.87
C VAL A 150 -26.33 -6.31 -19.70
N ASP A 151 -26.33 -5.58 -20.81
CA ASP A 151 -26.40 -4.11 -20.78
C ASP A 151 -27.73 -3.60 -20.21
N ASP A 152 -28.78 -4.43 -20.20
CA ASP A 152 -30.14 -4.06 -19.75
C ASP A 152 -30.52 -4.58 -18.35
N ASN A 153 -29.57 -4.94 -17.48
CA ASN A 153 -29.92 -5.38 -16.12
C ASN A 153 -30.27 -4.16 -15.24
N PRO A 154 -31.52 -3.99 -14.76
CA PRO A 154 -31.92 -2.84 -13.96
C PRO A 154 -31.14 -2.75 -12.65
N LEU A 155 -30.76 -3.88 -12.04
CA LEU A 155 -29.93 -3.87 -10.84
C LEU A 155 -28.53 -3.32 -11.13
N LYS A 156 -27.97 -3.58 -12.33
CA LYS A 156 -26.66 -3.06 -12.70
C LYS A 156 -26.66 -1.54 -12.72
N VAL A 157 -27.60 -0.96 -13.46
CA VAL A 157 -27.74 0.49 -13.58
C VAL A 157 -28.01 1.13 -12.21
N SER A 158 -28.95 0.56 -11.43
CA SER A 158 -29.28 1.09 -10.11
C SER A 158 -28.12 0.98 -9.12
N LEU A 159 -27.40 -0.14 -9.07
CA LEU A 159 -26.30 -0.34 -8.14
C LEU A 159 -25.10 0.54 -8.47
N GLU A 160 -24.67 0.57 -9.73
CA GLU A 160 -23.52 1.36 -10.17
C GLU A 160 -23.80 2.86 -10.02
N SER A 161 -25.01 3.31 -10.40
CA SER A 161 -25.43 4.70 -10.17
C SER A 161 -25.56 5.05 -8.69
N PHE A 162 -25.96 4.09 -7.84
CA PHE A 162 -26.09 4.31 -6.41
C PHE A 162 -24.73 4.44 -5.72
N ILE A 163 -23.79 3.55 -6.03
CA ILE A 163 -22.43 3.56 -5.45
C ILE A 163 -21.64 4.78 -5.92
N ALA A 164 -21.84 5.22 -7.17
CA ALA A 164 -21.19 6.42 -7.70
C ALA A 164 -21.79 7.73 -7.18
N SER A 165 -22.89 7.69 -6.41
CA SER A 165 -23.59 8.90 -5.98
C SER A 165 -22.85 9.63 -4.84
N ALA A 166 -22.96 10.96 -4.83
CA ALA A 166 -22.41 11.80 -3.78
C ALA A 166 -23.06 11.53 -2.42
N GLU A 167 -24.35 11.19 -2.41
CA GLU A 167 -25.10 10.84 -1.21
C GLU A 167 -24.60 9.53 -0.59
N PHE A 168 -24.24 8.53 -1.41
CA PHE A 168 -23.66 7.30 -0.92
C PHE A 168 -22.26 7.52 -0.37
N SER A 169 -21.41 8.27 -1.07
CA SER A 169 -20.08 8.66 -0.57
C SER A 169 -20.19 9.43 0.77
N GLY A 170 -21.05 10.45 0.83
CA GLY A 170 -21.28 11.21 2.06
C GLY A 170 -21.88 10.37 3.19
N GLY A 171 -22.75 9.42 2.86
CA GLY A 171 -23.31 8.47 3.82
C GLY A 171 -22.25 7.53 4.40
N MET A 172 -21.32 7.04 3.56
CA MET A 172 -20.18 6.24 4.02
C MET A 172 -19.26 7.03 4.94
N LYS A 173 -18.95 8.28 4.59
CA LYS A 173 -18.15 9.17 5.45
C LYS A 173 -18.84 9.40 6.80
N ALA A 174 -20.15 9.62 6.81
CA ALA A 174 -20.92 9.81 8.03
C ALA A 174 -20.94 8.55 8.92
N ILE A 175 -21.10 7.35 8.33
CA ILE A 175 -21.05 6.08 9.08
C ILE A 175 -19.67 5.87 9.72
N ILE A 176 -18.60 6.09 8.97
CA ILE A 176 -17.22 5.89 9.45
C ILE A 176 -16.87 6.94 10.51
N GLY A 177 -17.22 8.20 10.28
CA GLY A 177 -17.05 9.27 11.26
C GLY A 177 -17.80 9.01 12.56
N ALA A 178 -19.03 8.51 12.48
CA ALA A 178 -19.83 8.14 13.65
C ALA A 178 -19.32 6.89 14.39
N SER A 179 -18.56 6.03 13.71
CA SER A 179 -17.97 4.82 14.31
C SER A 179 -16.70 5.12 15.11
N SER A 180 -16.13 6.31 14.96
CA SER A 180 -14.80 6.69 15.49
C SER A 180 -14.84 7.48 16.80
N ILE A 181 -16.03 7.63 17.43
CA ILE A 181 -16.20 8.39 18.66
C ILE A 181 -15.56 7.72 19.89
N SER A 182 -15.09 6.45 19.81
CA SER A 182 -14.62 5.75 21.01
C SER A 182 -13.11 5.67 21.26
N HIS A 183 -12.17 6.00 20.35
CA HIS A 183 -10.73 6.11 20.71
C HIS A 183 -9.91 7.00 19.74
N ASP A 184 -9.17 7.95 20.31
CA ASP A 184 -8.17 8.90 19.75
C ASP A 184 -8.52 9.77 18.53
N ILE A 185 -8.44 11.09 18.74
CA ILE A 185 -9.08 12.16 17.96
C ILE A 185 -8.26 12.69 16.77
N ASP A 186 -6.98 12.33 16.61
CA ASP A 186 -6.08 13.04 15.66
C ASP A 186 -5.79 12.33 14.31
N VAL A 187 -6.47 11.23 13.98
CA VAL A 187 -6.19 10.45 12.74
C VAL A 187 -7.41 10.36 11.79
N GLN A 188 -8.56 10.95 12.13
CA GLN A 188 -9.84 10.39 11.71
C GLN A 188 -10.43 10.85 10.35
N VAL A 189 -10.05 12.02 9.81
CA VAL A 189 -10.65 12.54 8.56
C VAL A 189 -10.07 11.90 7.27
N PRO A 190 -8.75 11.67 7.12
CA PRO A 190 -8.18 11.14 5.89
C PRO A 190 -8.60 9.69 5.55
N HIS A 191 -9.15 8.94 6.51
CA HIS A 191 -9.52 7.54 6.31
C HIS A 191 -10.94 7.36 5.75
N ALA A 192 -11.88 8.24 6.09
CA ALA A 192 -13.25 8.18 5.59
C ALA A 192 -13.31 8.48 4.08
N ASP A 193 -12.54 9.47 3.62
CA ASP A 193 -12.41 9.79 2.20
C ASP A 193 -11.79 8.63 1.41
N ARG A 194 -10.74 8.02 1.96
CA ARG A 194 -10.09 6.85 1.35
C ARG A 194 -11.02 5.65 1.23
N VAL A 195 -11.81 5.34 2.26
CA VAL A 195 -12.75 4.20 2.20
C VAL A 195 -13.85 4.50 1.19
N ALA A 196 -14.38 5.72 1.14
CA ALA A 196 -15.37 6.10 0.14
C ALA A 196 -14.82 5.99 -1.30
N ASP A 197 -13.57 6.39 -1.52
CA ASP A 197 -12.90 6.27 -2.83
C ASP A 197 -12.67 4.80 -3.22
N VAL A 198 -12.27 3.94 -2.29
CA VAL A 198 -12.09 2.50 -2.55
C VAL A 198 -13.43 1.83 -2.83
N VAL A 199 -14.50 2.19 -2.11
CA VAL A 199 -15.85 1.67 -2.38
C VAL A 199 -16.31 2.07 -3.79
N ALA A 200 -16.05 3.31 -4.20
CA ALA A 200 -16.35 3.79 -5.56
C ALA A 200 -15.53 3.07 -6.65
N GLY A 201 -14.33 2.59 -6.30
CA GLY A 201 -13.46 1.80 -7.17
C GLY A 201 -13.78 0.30 -7.24
N LEU A 202 -14.79 -0.19 -6.52
CA LEU A 202 -15.16 -1.61 -6.54
C LEU A 202 -15.69 -2.02 -7.91
N LYS A 203 -15.11 -3.10 -8.45
CA LYS A 203 -15.54 -3.67 -9.73
C LYS A 203 -16.70 -4.65 -9.51
N PHE A 204 -17.81 -4.42 -10.20
CA PHE A 204 -18.96 -5.33 -10.21
C PHE A 204 -18.97 -6.17 -11.49
N THR A 205 -19.26 -7.47 -11.37
CA THR A 205 -19.37 -8.38 -12.51
C THR A 205 -20.64 -9.20 -12.38
N TYR A 206 -21.46 -9.20 -13.43
CA TYR A 206 -22.76 -9.84 -13.43
C TYR A 206 -22.67 -11.22 -14.07
N VAL A 207 -23.20 -12.23 -13.38
CA VAL A 207 -23.11 -13.64 -13.79
C VAL A 207 -24.53 -14.19 -13.94
N ALA A 208 -24.79 -14.89 -15.05
CA ALA A 208 -26.12 -15.46 -15.32
C ALA A 208 -26.47 -16.69 -14.48
N ASP A 209 -25.49 -17.26 -13.78
CA ASP A 209 -25.65 -18.46 -12.97
C ASP A 209 -25.84 -18.14 -11.49
N GLU A 210 -26.31 -19.14 -10.77
CA GLU A 210 -26.51 -19.07 -9.33
C GLU A 210 -25.14 -19.14 -8.63
N LEU A 211 -24.81 -18.14 -7.81
CA LEU A 211 -23.57 -18.17 -7.04
C LEU A 211 -23.75 -19.14 -5.89
N THR A 212 -22.83 -20.09 -5.74
CA THR A 212 -22.87 -21.06 -4.65
C THR A 212 -21.51 -21.08 -3.98
N THR A 213 -21.46 -20.97 -2.65
CA THR A 213 -20.25 -21.25 -1.87
C THR A 213 -20.36 -22.60 -1.20
N ALA A 214 -19.24 -23.23 -0.94
CA ALA A 214 -19.18 -24.42 -0.11
C ALA A 214 -18.01 -24.34 0.87
N LEU A 215 -18.08 -25.15 1.90
CA LEU A 215 -17.04 -25.25 2.91
C LEU A 215 -16.07 -26.37 2.54
N PHE A 216 -14.78 -26.07 2.62
CA PHE A 216 -13.69 -26.99 2.37
C PHE A 216 -12.83 -27.13 3.62
N LEU A 217 -12.40 -28.35 3.92
CA LEU A 217 -11.35 -28.60 4.92
C LEU A 217 -10.03 -28.05 4.39
N ARG A 218 -9.34 -27.21 5.17
CA ARG A 218 -8.12 -26.52 4.74
C ARG A 218 -6.96 -27.46 4.47
N GLU A 219 -6.77 -28.48 5.31
CA GLU A 219 -5.63 -29.42 5.21
C GLU A 219 -5.75 -30.33 3.97
N GLU A 220 -6.97 -30.80 3.68
CA GLU A 220 -7.20 -31.78 2.61
C GLU A 220 -7.80 -31.17 1.34
N SER A 221 -8.18 -29.88 1.37
CA SER A 221 -9.00 -29.23 0.34
C SER A 221 -10.26 -30.04 -0.03
N LYS A 222 -10.78 -30.83 0.92
CA LYS A 222 -11.93 -31.71 0.74
C LYS A 222 -13.23 -30.93 0.96
N LEU A 223 -14.17 -31.07 0.04
CA LEU A 223 -15.52 -30.50 0.14
C LEU A 223 -16.29 -31.14 1.30
N LEU A 224 -16.90 -30.33 2.15
CA LEU A 224 -17.89 -30.78 3.11
C LEU A 224 -19.25 -30.88 2.42
N GLU A 225 -19.65 -32.08 2.02
CA GLU A 225 -20.94 -32.30 1.33
C GLU A 225 -22.12 -31.77 2.17
N GLY A 226 -23.04 -31.06 1.52
CA GLY A 226 -24.21 -30.45 2.16
C GLY A 226 -23.93 -29.07 2.78
N SER A 227 -22.70 -28.57 2.69
CA SER A 227 -22.34 -27.22 3.16
C SER A 227 -22.62 -26.11 2.14
N GLU A 228 -23.16 -26.45 0.98
CA GLU A 228 -23.41 -25.52 -0.11
C GLU A 228 -24.43 -24.43 0.30
N LYS A 229 -24.07 -23.16 0.09
CA LYS A 229 -24.93 -22.01 0.33
C LYS A 229 -25.07 -21.20 -0.96
N LYS A 230 -26.31 -20.96 -1.36
CA LYS A 230 -26.65 -20.07 -2.48
C LYS A 230 -26.47 -18.63 -2.05
N LEU A 231 -25.82 -17.83 -2.89
CA LEU A 231 -25.55 -16.42 -2.68
C LEU A 231 -26.10 -15.59 -3.84
N HIS A 232 -26.43 -14.34 -3.55
CA HIS A 232 -26.81 -13.36 -4.56
C HIS A 232 -25.63 -12.49 -4.99
N ALA A 233 -24.68 -12.27 -4.09
CA ALA A 233 -23.42 -11.59 -4.35
C ALA A 233 -22.27 -12.27 -3.60
N ALA A 234 -21.08 -12.28 -4.20
CA ALA A 234 -19.88 -12.83 -3.59
C ALA A 234 -18.64 -12.10 -4.11
N TYR A 235 -17.64 -11.91 -3.25
CA TYR A 235 -16.35 -11.38 -3.70
C TYR A 235 -15.50 -12.50 -4.30
N ASN A 236 -15.00 -12.30 -5.52
CA ASN A 236 -14.05 -13.20 -6.15
C ASN A 236 -12.65 -12.60 -6.06
N GLU A 237 -11.82 -13.16 -5.18
CA GLU A 237 -10.43 -12.73 -4.98
C GLU A 237 -9.60 -12.80 -6.27
N ALA A 238 -9.85 -13.79 -7.13
CA ALA A 238 -9.08 -13.98 -8.36
C ALA A 238 -9.34 -12.88 -9.40
N ASP A 239 -10.57 -12.38 -9.48
CA ASP A 239 -10.96 -11.32 -10.41
C ASP A 239 -10.88 -9.91 -9.79
N GLY A 240 -10.68 -9.82 -8.47
CA GLY A 240 -10.75 -8.56 -7.73
C GLY A 240 -12.10 -7.86 -7.87
N ALA A 241 -13.18 -8.64 -8.01
CA ALA A 241 -14.50 -8.14 -8.36
C ALA A 241 -15.60 -8.77 -7.50
N ILE A 242 -16.66 -8.00 -7.27
CA ILE A 242 -17.90 -8.49 -6.65
C ILE A 242 -18.77 -9.11 -7.76
N LEU A 243 -18.95 -10.42 -7.68
CA LEU A 243 -19.85 -11.16 -8.56
C LEU A 243 -21.29 -10.99 -8.07
N ILE A 244 -22.21 -10.68 -8.98
CA ILE A 244 -23.63 -10.55 -8.70
C ILE A 244 -24.41 -11.51 -9.60
N SER A 245 -25.21 -12.39 -9.01
CA SER A 245 -26.06 -13.30 -9.79
C SER A 245 -27.27 -12.56 -10.34
N THR A 246 -27.44 -12.56 -11.66
CA THR A 246 -28.59 -11.91 -12.32
C THR A 246 -29.89 -12.67 -12.12
N ARG A 247 -29.86 -13.98 -11.79
CA ARG A 247 -31.06 -14.76 -11.43
C ARG A 247 -31.73 -14.28 -10.15
N SER A 248 -30.97 -13.60 -9.28
CA SER A 248 -31.45 -12.98 -8.04
C SER A 248 -32.45 -11.84 -8.28
N VAL A 249 -32.39 -11.23 -9.48
CA VAL A 249 -33.19 -10.02 -9.82
C VAL A 249 -34.58 -10.40 -10.33
N VAL A 250 -34.80 -11.65 -10.74
CA VAL A 250 -36.05 -12.07 -11.40
C VAL A 250 -37.18 -12.33 -10.39
N HIS A 251 -36.90 -12.42 -9.08
CA HIS A 251 -37.91 -12.68 -8.03
C HIS A 251 -37.89 -11.60 -6.93
N LEU A 252 -38.02 -10.33 -7.32
CA LEU A 252 -38.15 -9.15 -6.45
C LEU A 252 -39.46 -9.09 -5.64
N GLY A 253 -39.97 -10.24 -5.19
CA GLY A 253 -41.09 -10.34 -4.24
C GLY A 253 -40.67 -10.65 -2.79
N GLY A 254 -39.44 -11.10 -2.54
CA GLY A 254 -39.01 -11.50 -1.20
C GLY A 254 -37.50 -11.59 -0.91
N GLY A 255 -36.63 -11.61 -1.92
CA GLY A 255 -35.17 -11.79 -1.73
C GLY A 255 -34.33 -10.51 -1.60
N LYS A 256 -34.95 -9.33 -1.46
CA LYS A 256 -34.19 -8.06 -1.41
C LYS A 256 -33.23 -7.99 -0.22
N GLU A 257 -33.66 -8.47 0.93
CA GLU A 257 -32.83 -8.52 2.14
C GLU A 257 -31.63 -9.45 1.98
N ASP A 258 -31.83 -10.64 1.42
CA ASP A 258 -30.74 -11.58 1.16
C ASP A 258 -29.72 -11.01 0.16
N VAL A 259 -30.18 -10.25 -0.84
CA VAL A 259 -29.29 -9.56 -1.79
C VAL A 259 -28.46 -8.50 -1.08
N VAL A 260 -29.09 -7.67 -0.24
CA VAL A 260 -28.40 -6.62 0.52
C VAL A 260 -27.39 -7.23 1.50
N GLU A 261 -27.77 -8.30 2.21
CA GLU A 261 -26.87 -8.97 3.15
C GLU A 261 -25.66 -9.59 2.43
N HIS A 262 -25.90 -10.32 1.33
CA HIS A 262 -24.82 -10.91 0.54
C HIS A 262 -23.94 -9.83 -0.11
N LEU A 263 -24.52 -8.71 -0.56
CA LEU A 263 -23.77 -7.59 -1.11
C LEU A 263 -22.90 -6.91 -0.05
N ALA A 264 -23.45 -6.64 1.14
CA ALA A 264 -22.70 -6.08 2.26
C ALA A 264 -21.53 -7.01 2.63
N ALA A 265 -21.78 -8.32 2.74
CA ALA A 265 -20.76 -9.32 3.02
C ALA A 265 -19.67 -9.37 1.93
N ALA A 266 -20.05 -9.28 0.66
CA ALA A 266 -19.10 -9.21 -0.46
C ALA A 266 -18.25 -7.93 -0.42
N MET A 267 -18.84 -6.78 -0.09
CA MET A 267 -18.11 -5.50 0.03
C MET A 267 -17.13 -5.52 1.21
N MET A 268 -17.53 -6.07 2.36
CA MET A 268 -16.63 -6.27 3.50
C MET A 268 -15.52 -7.29 3.19
N SER A 269 -15.81 -8.31 2.38
CA SER A 269 -14.78 -9.27 1.93
C SER A 269 -13.80 -8.64 0.93
N ALA A 270 -14.29 -7.73 0.08
CA ALA A 270 -13.45 -6.96 -0.84
C ALA A 270 -12.56 -5.95 -0.09
N MET A 271 -13.04 -5.43 1.03
CA MET A 271 -12.35 -4.45 1.87
C MET A 271 -12.39 -4.88 3.35
N PRO A 272 -11.43 -5.70 3.81
CA PRO A 272 -11.40 -6.16 5.20
C PRO A 272 -11.41 -5.00 6.22
N ASP A 273 -10.78 -3.88 5.88
CA ASP A 273 -10.76 -2.67 6.71
C ASP A 273 -12.16 -2.07 6.89
N LEU A 274 -13.07 -2.25 5.92
CA LEU A 274 -14.45 -1.78 6.04
C LEU A 274 -15.15 -2.44 7.23
N GLU A 275 -14.91 -3.73 7.49
CA GLU A 275 -15.52 -4.40 8.65
C GLU A 275 -15.04 -3.78 9.98
N TRP A 276 -13.75 -3.44 10.05
CA TRP A 276 -13.18 -2.71 11.19
C TRP A 276 -13.79 -1.31 11.34
N PHE A 277 -13.86 -0.53 10.26
CA PHE A 277 -14.40 0.83 10.29
C PHE A 277 -15.89 0.89 10.60
N LEU A 278 -16.66 -0.09 10.16
CA LEU A 278 -18.08 -0.15 10.44
C LEU A 278 -18.36 -0.50 11.90
N GLY A 279 -17.53 -1.33 12.53
CA GLY A 279 -17.68 -1.74 13.93
C GLY A 279 -19.14 -2.06 14.29
N HIS A 280 -19.67 -1.40 15.33
CA HIS A 280 -21.07 -1.57 15.76
C HIS A 280 -22.11 -0.92 14.81
N LYS A 281 -21.70 -0.09 13.83
CA LYS A 281 -22.58 0.58 12.86
C LYS A 281 -22.80 -0.22 11.56
N ARG A 282 -22.43 -1.51 11.52
CA ARG A 282 -22.74 -2.42 10.39
C ARG A 282 -24.22 -2.44 10.00
N ALA A 283 -25.12 -2.27 10.98
CA ALA A 283 -26.56 -2.19 10.73
C ALA A 283 -26.97 -0.94 9.93
N ALA A 284 -26.29 0.20 10.17
CA ALA A 284 -26.51 1.44 9.43
C ALA A 284 -26.04 1.29 7.97
N PHE A 285 -24.84 0.73 7.76
CA PHE A 285 -24.33 0.42 6.42
C PHE A 285 -25.27 -0.49 5.62
N THR A 286 -25.73 -1.58 6.24
CA THR A 286 -26.69 -2.49 5.61
C THR A 286 -28.00 -1.77 5.26
N SER A 287 -28.46 -0.85 6.11
CA SER A 287 -29.66 -0.05 5.85
C SER A 287 -29.47 0.95 4.71
N VAL A 288 -28.29 1.56 4.58
CA VAL A 288 -27.94 2.41 3.43
C VAL A 288 -27.98 1.60 2.13
N LEU A 289 -27.42 0.39 2.10
CA LEU A 289 -27.50 -0.47 0.91
C LEU A 289 -28.94 -0.85 0.52
N ARG A 290 -29.89 -0.89 1.47
CA ARG A 290 -31.31 -1.10 1.13
C ARG A 290 -31.88 0.01 0.25
N CYS A 291 -31.34 1.23 0.33
CA CYS A 291 -31.78 2.35 -0.49
C CYS A 291 -31.61 2.10 -2.00
N ILE A 292 -30.76 1.14 -2.40
CA ILE A 292 -30.64 0.67 -3.80
C ILE A 292 -32.01 0.18 -4.34
N PHE A 293 -32.83 -0.44 -3.49
CA PHE A 293 -34.08 -1.12 -3.89
C PHE A 293 -35.36 -0.39 -3.48
N SER A 294 -35.26 0.72 -2.75
CA SER A 294 -36.39 1.54 -2.32
C SER A 294 -36.42 2.89 -3.04
N ASP A 295 -35.84 3.91 -2.41
CA ASP A 295 -36.04 5.32 -2.72
C ASP A 295 -34.79 5.98 -3.36
N GLY A 296 -33.75 5.18 -3.62
CA GLY A 296 -32.50 5.62 -4.23
C GLY A 296 -31.61 6.43 -3.29
N PRO A 297 -30.56 7.09 -3.83
CA PRO A 297 -29.56 7.79 -3.01
C PRO A 297 -30.10 8.92 -2.14
N ALA A 298 -31.20 9.56 -2.55
CA ALA A 298 -31.81 10.66 -1.81
C ALA A 298 -32.32 10.25 -0.41
N ALA A 299 -32.63 8.97 -0.20
CA ALA A 299 -33.12 8.49 1.09
C ALA A 299 -32.00 8.22 2.11
N ILE A 300 -30.73 8.17 1.70
CA ILE A 300 -29.60 7.80 2.56
C ILE A 300 -29.52 8.68 3.81
N ALA A 301 -29.69 10.01 3.66
CA ALA A 301 -29.66 10.94 4.78
C ALA A 301 -30.76 10.63 5.82
N SER A 302 -31.98 10.34 5.34
CA SER A 302 -33.11 9.99 6.21
C SER A 302 -32.93 8.63 6.88
N THR A 303 -32.33 7.67 6.19
CA THR A 303 -32.00 6.34 6.73
C THR A 303 -30.92 6.44 7.80
N LEU A 304 -29.86 7.23 7.58
CA LEU A 304 -28.82 7.44 8.58
C LEU A 304 -29.32 8.15 9.84
N ALA A 305 -30.24 9.11 9.69
CA ALA A 305 -30.89 9.76 10.82
C ALA A 305 -31.63 8.76 11.73
N GLN A 306 -32.22 7.69 11.17
CA GLN A 306 -32.86 6.61 11.96
C GLN A 306 -31.87 5.80 12.78
N HIS A 307 -30.58 5.81 12.41
CA HIS A 307 -29.48 5.15 13.13
C HIS A 307 -28.71 6.12 14.04
N GLU A 308 -29.27 7.32 14.29
CA GLU A 308 -28.65 8.40 15.07
C GLU A 308 -27.32 8.87 14.47
N ILE A 309 -27.21 8.87 13.14
CA ILE A 309 -26.03 9.35 12.40
C ILE A 309 -26.44 10.60 11.61
N GLU A 310 -25.89 11.74 11.98
CA GLU A 310 -26.10 12.99 11.26
C GLU A 310 -25.19 13.03 10.02
N MET A 311 -25.82 13.09 8.85
CA MET A 311 -25.12 13.35 7.60
C MET A 311 -25.10 14.86 7.37
N ASN A 312 -23.94 15.50 7.50
CA ASN A 312 -23.79 16.91 7.12
C ASN A 312 -23.83 17.01 5.60
N PRO A 313 -24.87 17.61 4.98
CA PRO A 313 -24.89 17.78 3.53
C PRO A 313 -23.73 18.66 3.04
N SER A 314 -23.17 19.49 3.93
CA SER A 314 -22.07 20.42 3.65
C SER A 314 -20.68 19.79 3.54
N SER A 315 -20.48 18.52 3.94
CA SER A 315 -19.19 17.81 3.79
C SER A 315 -19.11 16.95 2.52
N SER A 316 -20.14 16.99 1.67
CA SER A 316 -20.24 16.17 0.45
C SER A 316 -19.96 16.89 -0.87
N ALA A 317 -19.61 18.18 -0.84
CA ALA A 317 -19.28 18.95 -2.05
C ALA A 317 -18.58 20.29 -1.72
N GLN A 318 -17.41 20.27 -1.07
CA GLN A 318 -16.57 21.48 -1.11
C GLN A 318 -15.76 21.42 -2.40
N ALA A 319 -16.32 21.98 -3.47
CA ALA A 319 -15.61 22.13 -4.73
C ALA A 319 -14.27 22.82 -4.46
N LEU A 320 -13.17 22.15 -4.82
CA LEU A 320 -11.82 22.67 -4.70
C LEU A 320 -11.74 24.12 -5.17
N GLY A 321 -11.31 25.01 -4.28
CA GLY A 321 -11.34 26.46 -4.44
C GLY A 321 -9.97 27.11 -4.28
N PRO A 322 -9.87 28.42 -4.53
CA PRO A 322 -8.63 29.16 -4.30
C PRO A 322 -8.20 29.06 -2.82
N GLY A 323 -7.00 28.54 -2.58
CA GLY A 323 -6.42 28.35 -1.25
C GLY A 323 -6.31 26.91 -0.81
N ASP A 324 -6.99 26.00 -1.50
CA ASP A 324 -6.89 24.57 -1.22
C ASP A 324 -5.59 23.99 -1.76
N VAL A 325 -5.02 23.03 -1.03
CA VAL A 325 -3.83 22.29 -1.48
C VAL A 325 -4.23 21.42 -2.68
N LEU A 326 -3.47 21.52 -3.77
CA LEU A 326 -3.70 20.73 -4.98
C LEU A 326 -3.52 19.24 -4.66
N PRO A 327 -4.53 18.38 -4.91
CA PRO A 327 -4.41 16.95 -4.70
C PRO A 327 -3.23 16.35 -5.48
N LEU A 328 -2.52 15.41 -4.87
CA LEU A 328 -1.35 14.73 -5.48
C LEU A 328 -1.67 14.08 -6.83
N THR A 329 -2.91 13.65 -7.04
CA THR A 329 -3.41 13.09 -8.31
C THR A 329 -3.35 14.09 -9.46
N LEU A 330 -3.44 15.39 -9.19
CA LEU A 330 -3.40 16.47 -10.18
C LEU A 330 -2.00 17.08 -10.34
N VAL A 331 -1.11 16.88 -9.36
CA VAL A 331 0.28 17.38 -9.41
C VAL A 331 1.03 16.82 -10.63
N GLY A 332 0.79 15.55 -10.99
CA GLY A 332 1.40 14.93 -12.18
C GLY A 332 0.97 15.56 -13.51
N GLY A 333 -0.20 16.19 -13.55
CA GLY A 333 -0.76 16.87 -14.73
C GLY A 333 -0.41 18.36 -14.85
N LEU A 334 0.48 18.88 -14.00
CA LEU A 334 0.89 20.28 -14.04
C LEU A 334 1.78 20.57 -15.26
N VAL A 335 1.34 21.51 -16.09
CA VAL A 335 2.12 21.96 -17.26
C VAL A 335 3.27 22.86 -16.82
N GLN A 336 4.48 22.34 -16.99
CA GLN A 336 5.73 23.05 -16.70
C GLN A 336 6.15 24.01 -17.84
N SER A 337 5.46 24.00 -18.98
CA SER A 337 5.77 24.84 -20.12
C SER A 337 5.71 26.35 -19.80
N MET A 338 6.76 27.08 -20.19
CA MET A 338 6.82 28.55 -20.18
C MET A 338 5.98 29.19 -21.31
N ASP A 339 5.40 28.38 -22.19
CA ASP A 339 4.53 28.84 -23.28
C ASP A 339 3.04 28.79 -22.89
N ALA A 340 2.73 28.36 -21.66
CA ALA A 340 1.37 28.36 -21.15
C ALA A 340 0.80 29.79 -21.17
N THR A 341 -0.50 29.91 -21.44
CA THR A 341 -1.21 31.20 -21.36
C THR A 341 -2.31 31.06 -20.32
N PHE A 342 -2.55 32.15 -19.59
CA PHE A 342 -3.50 32.21 -18.48
C PHE A 342 -4.52 33.33 -18.74
N HIS A 343 -5.79 33.06 -18.50
CA HIS A 343 -6.89 34.00 -18.71
C HIS A 343 -7.53 34.40 -17.39
N GLU A 344 -8.26 35.53 -17.38
CA GLU A 344 -9.00 35.95 -16.19
C GLU A 344 -10.09 34.93 -15.86
N GLY A 345 -10.16 34.54 -14.60
CA GLY A 345 -11.04 33.49 -14.09
C GLY A 345 -10.46 32.07 -14.18
N GLU A 346 -9.31 31.88 -14.83
CA GLU A 346 -8.65 30.57 -14.97
C GLU A 346 -8.05 30.09 -13.63
N TYR A 347 -8.18 28.79 -13.35
CA TYR A 347 -7.57 28.18 -12.17
C TYR A 347 -6.16 27.70 -12.49
N VAL A 348 -5.22 28.05 -11.62
CA VAL A 348 -3.79 27.78 -11.74
C VAL A 348 -3.28 27.19 -10.44
N ALA A 349 -2.17 26.47 -10.49
CA ALA A 349 -1.45 26.06 -9.28
C ALA A 349 -0.28 27.02 -9.02
N VAL A 350 -0.03 27.29 -7.73
CA VAL A 350 1.07 28.12 -7.25
C VAL A 350 1.85 27.33 -6.21
N LEU A 351 3.17 27.36 -6.25
CA LEU A 351 4.01 26.70 -5.24
C LEU A 351 4.13 27.61 -4.00
N VAL A 352 3.62 27.14 -2.85
CA VAL A 352 3.68 27.83 -1.55
C VAL A 352 4.20 26.83 -0.52
N ASP A 353 5.30 27.17 0.17
CA ASP A 353 5.91 26.34 1.24
C ASP A 353 6.09 24.86 0.85
N GLY A 354 6.55 24.62 -0.38
CA GLY A 354 6.83 23.27 -0.91
C GLY A 354 5.60 22.49 -1.40
N HIS A 355 4.41 23.09 -1.39
CA HIS A 355 3.17 22.45 -1.85
C HIS A 355 2.48 23.28 -2.93
N TYR A 356 1.85 22.62 -3.91
CA TYR A 356 1.05 23.32 -4.91
C TYR A 356 -0.31 23.66 -4.30
N VAL A 357 -0.70 24.93 -4.39
CA VAL A 357 -1.97 25.47 -3.91
C VAL A 357 -2.77 25.97 -5.10
N ILE A 358 -4.09 25.73 -5.09
CA ILE A 358 -5.01 26.20 -6.12
C ILE A 358 -5.18 27.71 -5.97
N ALA A 359 -5.04 28.44 -7.07
CA ALA A 359 -5.29 29.86 -7.14
C ALA A 359 -6.13 30.19 -8.38
N ARG A 360 -6.75 31.36 -8.39
CA ARG A 360 -7.54 31.85 -9.53
C ARG A 360 -6.98 33.15 -10.07
N VAL A 361 -6.81 33.26 -11.38
CA VAL A 361 -6.33 34.50 -12.00
C VAL A 361 -7.45 35.54 -11.93
N ALA A 362 -7.24 36.60 -11.15
CA ALA A 362 -8.26 37.61 -10.86
C ALA A 362 -8.21 38.80 -11.82
N ALA A 363 -7.02 39.22 -12.27
CA ALA A 363 -6.86 40.34 -13.21
C ALA A 363 -5.45 40.39 -13.81
N TRP A 364 -5.33 41.09 -14.94
CA TRP A 364 -4.07 41.48 -15.54
C TRP A 364 -3.62 42.83 -14.95
N PRO A 365 -2.33 43.05 -14.65
CA PRO A 365 -1.83 44.40 -14.52
C PRO A 365 -1.91 45.06 -15.90
N VAL A 366 -2.67 46.15 -15.95
CA VAL A 366 -2.89 47.00 -17.13
C VAL A 366 -1.54 47.55 -17.60
N ASN A 367 -0.88 46.83 -18.49
CA ASN A 367 0.17 47.33 -19.37
C ASN A 367 0.14 46.47 -20.64
N GLU A 368 -0.90 46.68 -21.44
CA GLU A 368 -0.86 46.34 -22.86
C GLU A 368 0.37 47.02 -23.49
N GLN A 369 1.12 46.28 -24.32
CA GLN A 369 2.34 46.69 -25.05
C GLN A 369 3.68 46.44 -24.35
N VAL A 370 4.01 45.17 -24.06
CA VAL A 370 5.38 44.70 -24.33
C VAL A 370 5.29 43.40 -25.14
N VAL A 371 5.15 43.56 -26.45
CA VAL A 371 5.46 42.48 -27.41
C VAL A 371 6.95 42.19 -27.24
N GLY A 372 7.29 41.13 -26.51
CA GLY A 372 8.66 40.60 -26.51
C GLY A 372 9.30 40.15 -25.21
N ARG A 373 8.61 40.08 -24.05
CA ARG A 373 9.17 39.42 -22.85
C ARG A 373 8.14 38.54 -22.16
N ASN A 374 8.20 37.23 -22.40
CA ASN A 374 7.20 36.29 -21.88
C ASN A 374 7.38 36.05 -20.37
N LEU A 375 8.62 36.10 -19.87
CA LEU A 375 8.93 35.83 -18.46
C LEU A 375 8.61 37.00 -17.50
N SER A 376 8.52 38.22 -18.02
CA SER A 376 8.27 39.43 -17.20
C SER A 376 6.78 39.72 -16.96
N ARG A 377 5.87 38.87 -17.45
CA ARG A 377 4.43 39.07 -17.24
C ARG A 377 4.08 38.78 -15.78
N GLU A 378 3.25 39.64 -15.22
CA GLU A 378 2.71 39.52 -13.87
C GLU A 378 1.19 39.29 -13.94
N TYR A 379 0.66 38.58 -12.96
CA TYR A 379 -0.75 38.22 -12.84
C TYR A 379 -1.19 38.48 -11.41
N LYS A 380 -2.36 39.09 -11.23
CA LYS A 380 -3.01 39.12 -9.92
C LYS A 380 -3.76 37.81 -9.74
N VAL A 381 -3.35 37.01 -8.77
CA VAL A 381 -4.00 35.74 -8.43
C VAL A 381 -4.67 35.84 -7.07
N GLN A 382 -5.84 35.23 -6.97
CA GLN A 382 -6.58 35.02 -5.74
C GLN A 382 -6.13 33.69 -5.13
N LEU A 383 -5.51 33.74 -3.95
CA LEU A 383 -5.09 32.58 -3.16
C LEU A 383 -6.10 32.24 -2.06
N SER A 384 -6.97 33.17 -1.69
CA SER A 384 -8.12 32.93 -0.81
C SER A 384 -9.16 34.01 -1.07
N ASP A 385 -10.36 33.88 -0.52
CA ASP A 385 -11.46 34.83 -0.73
C ASP A 385 -11.06 36.30 -0.47
N ASN A 386 -10.06 36.55 0.39
CA ASN A 386 -9.60 37.88 0.77
C ASN A 386 -8.14 38.20 0.39
N GLU A 387 -7.40 37.29 -0.26
CA GLU A 387 -5.98 37.49 -0.56
C GLU A 387 -5.70 37.50 -2.07
N LEU A 388 -5.32 38.69 -2.57
CA LEU A 388 -4.80 38.88 -3.92
C LEU A 388 -3.29 39.07 -3.87
N LYS A 389 -2.56 38.23 -4.60
CA LYS A 389 -1.10 38.28 -4.72
C LYS A 389 -0.70 38.52 -6.17
N THR A 390 0.27 39.39 -6.40
CA THR A 390 0.88 39.56 -7.73
C THR A 390 1.98 38.51 -7.89
N LEU A 391 1.82 37.63 -8.85
CA LEU A 391 2.80 36.58 -9.18
C LEU A 391 3.27 36.72 -10.63
N ARG A 392 4.49 36.28 -10.89
CA ARG A 392 5.07 36.28 -12.24
C ARG A 392 4.68 35.03 -13.02
N HIS A 393 4.80 35.14 -14.33
CA HIS A 393 4.41 34.09 -15.26
C HIS A 393 5.00 32.72 -14.95
N PHE A 394 6.29 32.68 -14.62
CA PHE A 394 7.00 31.44 -14.33
C PHE A 394 6.62 30.82 -12.97
N GLU A 395 5.88 31.52 -12.12
CA GLU A 395 5.39 31.04 -10.81
C GLU A 395 4.02 30.35 -10.89
N LEU A 396 3.32 30.46 -12.03
CA LEU A 396 2.00 29.88 -12.26
C LEU A 396 2.07 28.60 -13.09
N TYR A 397 1.38 27.55 -12.67
CA TYR A 397 1.32 26.26 -13.37
C TYR A 397 -0.10 25.98 -13.86
N LYS A 398 -0.23 25.53 -15.12
CA LYS A 398 -1.54 25.18 -15.67
C LYS A 398 -1.90 23.76 -15.23
N ILE A 399 -3.12 23.58 -14.76
CA ILE A 399 -3.64 22.29 -14.30
C ILE A 399 -4.32 21.61 -15.49
N ILE A 400 -3.83 20.42 -15.89
CA ILE A 400 -4.48 19.55 -16.88
C ILE A 400 -4.77 18.21 -16.20
N PRO A 401 -5.98 17.63 -16.30
CA PRO A 401 -6.24 16.30 -15.78
C PRO A 401 -5.48 15.27 -16.62
N ASP A 402 -4.78 14.36 -15.96
CA ASP A 402 -4.07 13.27 -16.65
C ASP A 402 -5.05 12.22 -17.19
N LYS A 403 -4.74 11.63 -18.36
CA LYS A 403 -5.62 10.64 -19.04
C LYS A 403 -5.75 9.32 -18.28
N VAL A 404 -4.86 9.05 -17.32
CA VAL A 404 -4.75 7.75 -16.64
C VAL A 404 -5.67 7.63 -15.41
N ALA A 405 -6.26 8.72 -14.93
CA ALA A 405 -6.93 8.72 -13.63
C ALA A 405 -8.47 8.59 -13.65
N ALA A 406 -9.10 8.30 -14.80
CA ALA A 406 -10.53 8.57 -15.11
C ALA A 406 -11.67 7.96 -14.23
N SER A 407 -11.45 7.55 -12.98
CA SER A 407 -12.45 6.88 -12.14
C SER A 407 -12.63 7.43 -10.71
N SER A 408 -12.22 8.66 -10.40
CA SER A 408 -12.41 9.28 -9.07
C SER A 408 -13.36 10.49 -9.09
N ASN A 409 -14.17 10.67 -8.05
CA ASN A 409 -15.04 11.85 -7.85
C ASN A 409 -14.26 13.17 -7.77
N LEU A 410 -12.98 13.14 -7.36
CA LEU A 410 -12.05 14.27 -7.45
C LEU A 410 -11.87 14.78 -8.89
N ILE A 411 -12.10 13.92 -9.89
CA ILE A 411 -11.98 14.30 -11.31
C ILE A 411 -13.24 15.00 -11.80
N GLN A 412 -14.42 14.78 -11.21
CA GLN A 412 -15.59 15.62 -11.54
C GLN A 412 -15.40 17.05 -11.02
N GLU A 413 -14.81 17.21 -9.84
CA GLU A 413 -14.47 18.52 -9.27
C GLU A 413 -13.27 19.18 -9.99
N ALA A 414 -12.21 18.43 -10.28
CA ALA A 414 -11.10 18.90 -11.12
C ALA A 414 -11.54 19.18 -12.57
N SER A 415 -12.52 18.43 -13.09
CA SER A 415 -13.18 18.69 -14.38
C SER A 415 -13.95 20.01 -14.33
N ALA A 416 -14.61 20.37 -13.23
CA ALA A 416 -15.24 21.67 -13.09
C ALA A 416 -14.20 22.81 -13.10
N ILE A 417 -13.06 22.62 -12.41
CA ILE A 417 -11.90 23.52 -12.46
C ILE A 417 -11.31 23.61 -13.87
N CYS A 418 -11.21 22.50 -14.61
CA CYS A 418 -10.60 22.46 -15.93
C CYS A 418 -11.55 22.85 -17.07
N SER A 419 -12.87 22.75 -16.86
CA SER A 419 -13.90 23.14 -17.83
C SER A 419 -13.91 24.65 -18.07
N THR A 420 -13.45 25.45 -17.10
CA THR A 420 -13.23 26.90 -17.27
C THR A 420 -11.92 27.23 -18.00
N ASN A 421 -10.98 26.28 -18.09
CA ASN A 421 -9.63 26.49 -18.63
C ASN A 421 -9.55 26.41 -20.17
N GLY A 422 -10.67 26.14 -20.85
CA GLY A 422 -10.78 25.99 -22.31
C GLY A 422 -10.00 24.80 -22.88
N PRO A 423 -10.27 24.35 -24.11
CA PRO A 423 -9.46 23.32 -24.75
C PRO A 423 -8.03 23.86 -24.94
N ALA A 424 -7.08 23.33 -24.18
CA ALA A 424 -5.68 23.65 -24.37
C ALA A 424 -5.27 23.23 -25.78
N SER A 425 -4.68 24.15 -26.55
CA SER A 425 -3.98 23.84 -27.79
C SER A 425 -2.67 23.10 -27.46
N HIS A 426 -2.78 21.86 -26.98
CA HIS A 426 -1.68 20.91 -26.93
C HIS A 426 -1.95 19.84 -27.97
N ALA A 427 -1.32 20.00 -29.13
CA ALA A 427 -1.21 18.94 -30.11
C ALA A 427 -0.50 17.73 -29.47
N PRO A 428 -0.88 16.48 -29.84
CA PRO A 428 -0.18 15.28 -29.40
C PRO A 428 1.32 15.37 -29.73
N ALA A 429 2.13 14.73 -28.90
CA ALA A 429 3.60 14.84 -28.84
C ALA A 429 4.37 14.38 -30.10
N ASP A 430 3.71 14.12 -31.22
CA ASP A 430 4.30 13.48 -32.41
C ASP A 430 4.69 14.45 -33.54
N ASP A 431 4.64 15.78 -33.34
CA ASP A 431 5.14 16.73 -34.35
C ASP A 431 5.68 18.05 -33.74
N ILE A 432 6.59 17.94 -32.78
CA ILE A 432 7.29 19.10 -32.20
C ILE A 432 8.43 19.51 -33.15
N ASP A 433 8.33 20.68 -33.77
CA ASP A 433 9.43 21.28 -34.53
C ASP A 433 10.59 21.65 -33.59
N ALA A 434 11.62 20.79 -33.58
CA ALA A 434 12.84 20.97 -32.79
C ALA A 434 13.57 22.29 -33.08
N ALA A 435 13.41 22.89 -34.27
CA ALA A 435 14.00 24.20 -34.57
C ALA A 435 13.25 25.33 -33.86
N SER A 436 11.92 25.28 -33.86
CA SER A 436 11.07 26.23 -33.15
C SER A 436 11.31 26.21 -31.64
N GLU A 437 11.35 25.02 -31.02
CA GLU A 437 11.62 24.90 -29.57
C GLU A 437 13.01 25.42 -29.19
N ARG A 438 14.04 25.13 -29.99
CA ARG A 438 15.40 25.66 -29.77
C ARG A 438 15.42 27.19 -29.80
N LYS A 439 14.75 27.80 -30.77
CA LYS A 439 14.66 29.25 -30.88
C LYS A 439 13.94 29.86 -29.68
N LYS A 440 12.86 29.23 -29.20
CA LYS A 440 12.13 29.66 -27.99
C LYS A 440 13.03 29.57 -26.76
N LEU A 441 13.72 28.45 -26.55
CA LEU A 441 14.63 28.28 -25.40
C LEU A 441 15.72 29.36 -25.40
N LYS A 442 16.36 29.63 -26.54
CA LYS A 442 17.38 30.69 -26.64
C LYS A 442 16.82 32.05 -26.23
N GLN A 443 15.62 32.39 -26.70
CA GLN A 443 14.96 33.63 -26.30
C GLN A 443 14.67 33.67 -24.80
N THR A 444 14.15 32.59 -24.23
CA THR A 444 13.91 32.46 -22.78
C THR A 444 15.19 32.63 -21.97
N LEU A 445 16.30 32.00 -22.39
CA LEU A 445 17.59 32.10 -21.71
C LEU A 445 18.17 33.52 -21.76
N ARG A 446 18.06 34.22 -22.89
CA ARG A 446 18.44 35.65 -23.00
C ARG A 446 17.65 36.53 -22.03
N GLU A 447 16.34 36.30 -21.93
CA GLU A 447 15.48 36.99 -20.96
C GLU A 447 15.93 36.70 -19.52
N MET A 448 16.21 35.43 -19.21
CA MET A 448 16.71 35.01 -17.89
C MET A 448 18.05 35.63 -17.52
N GLY A 449 18.96 35.80 -18.48
CA GLY A 449 20.26 36.43 -18.25
C GLY A 449 20.18 37.86 -17.72
N GLN A 450 19.03 38.52 -17.81
CA GLN A 450 18.78 39.88 -17.31
C GLN A 450 17.99 39.92 -15.99
N MET A 451 17.59 38.76 -15.44
CA MET A 451 16.76 38.66 -14.24
C MET A 451 17.58 38.75 -12.94
N ALA A 452 16.91 39.12 -11.84
CA ALA A 452 17.51 39.07 -10.50
C ALA A 452 17.73 37.61 -10.05
N PRO A 453 18.67 37.34 -9.12
CA PRO A 453 19.05 35.96 -8.77
C PRO A 453 17.91 35.05 -8.29
N ALA A 454 16.96 35.59 -7.51
CA ALA A 454 15.81 34.83 -7.01
C ALA A 454 14.88 34.41 -8.17
N ASP A 455 14.59 35.33 -9.06
CA ASP A 455 13.70 35.15 -10.21
C ASP A 455 14.34 34.19 -11.23
N TYR A 456 15.65 34.35 -11.43
CA TYR A 456 16.45 33.46 -12.24
C TYR A 456 16.39 32.03 -11.71
N LYS A 457 16.53 31.83 -10.39
CA LYS A 457 16.42 30.50 -9.76
C LYS A 457 15.05 29.88 -10.01
N ALA A 458 13.96 30.63 -9.85
CA ALA A 458 12.60 30.15 -10.09
C ALA A 458 12.34 29.79 -11.57
N ALA A 459 12.76 30.64 -12.51
CA ALA A 459 12.65 30.36 -13.94
C ALA A 459 13.53 29.16 -14.36
N MET A 460 14.73 29.05 -13.78
CA MET A 460 15.65 27.94 -14.01
C MET A 460 15.09 26.61 -13.51
N ARG A 461 14.48 26.58 -12.31
CA ARG A 461 13.80 25.40 -11.78
C ARG A 461 12.75 24.87 -12.77
N ARG A 462 11.92 25.74 -13.33
CA ARG A 462 10.87 25.34 -14.27
C ARG A 462 11.39 24.85 -15.62
N LEU A 463 12.45 25.46 -16.16
CA LEU A 463 13.12 24.94 -17.36
C LEU A 463 13.80 23.58 -17.11
N PHE A 464 14.45 23.44 -15.95
CA PHE A 464 15.04 22.19 -15.50
C PHE A 464 13.99 21.08 -15.44
N LEU A 465 12.87 21.30 -14.75
CA LEU A 465 11.79 20.32 -14.64
C LEU A 465 11.14 19.96 -15.99
N ARG A 466 11.07 20.89 -16.94
CA ARG A 466 10.50 20.63 -18.27
C ARG A 466 11.40 19.73 -19.13
N TRP A 467 12.71 19.96 -19.11
CA TRP A 467 13.66 19.32 -20.02
C TRP A 467 14.55 18.27 -19.34
N HIS A 468 14.30 17.95 -18.07
CA HIS A 468 15.02 16.89 -17.38
C HIS A 468 14.80 15.55 -18.09
N PRO A 469 15.86 14.74 -18.34
CA PRO A 469 15.75 13.45 -19.00
C PRO A 469 14.69 12.52 -18.38
N ASP A 470 14.56 12.53 -17.05
CA ASP A 470 13.57 11.70 -16.34
C ASP A 470 12.10 12.11 -16.60
N LYS A 471 11.83 13.40 -16.88
CA LYS A 471 10.46 13.90 -17.13
C LYS A 471 10.13 14.01 -18.62
N ALA A 472 11.09 14.43 -19.45
CA ALA A 472 10.90 14.61 -20.90
C ALA A 472 11.18 13.33 -21.72
N GLY A 473 11.72 12.29 -21.08
CA GLY A 473 12.21 11.08 -21.74
C GLY A 473 13.60 11.28 -22.36
N ASP A 474 14.30 10.15 -22.57
CA ASP A 474 15.64 10.12 -23.16
C ASP A 474 15.60 10.37 -24.67
N THR A 475 15.30 11.62 -25.05
CA THR A 475 15.25 12.06 -26.44
C THR A 475 16.46 12.92 -26.78
N PRO A 476 16.97 12.87 -28.03
CA PRO A 476 18.09 13.72 -28.45
C PRO A 476 17.81 15.22 -28.23
N LEU A 477 16.57 15.65 -28.40
CA LEU A 477 16.15 17.02 -28.15
C LEU A 477 16.21 17.35 -26.65
N ALA A 478 15.64 16.53 -25.77
CA ALA A 478 15.67 16.80 -24.32
C ALA A 478 17.11 16.88 -23.78
N ASN A 479 17.97 15.94 -24.17
CA ASN A 479 19.39 15.94 -23.78
C ASN A 479 20.12 17.19 -24.28
N PHE A 480 19.86 17.60 -25.52
CA PHE A 480 20.41 18.84 -26.10
C PHE A 480 19.94 20.07 -25.32
N MET A 481 18.64 20.20 -25.06
CA MET A 481 18.06 21.32 -24.32
C MET A 481 18.60 21.38 -22.89
N PHE A 482 18.68 20.25 -22.20
CA PHE A 482 19.21 20.13 -20.84
C PHE A 482 20.68 20.58 -20.75
N ARG A 483 21.50 20.19 -21.72
CA ARG A 483 22.91 20.61 -21.82
C ARG A 483 23.05 22.12 -21.98
N ILE A 484 22.20 22.75 -22.80
CA ILE A 484 22.20 24.22 -22.97
C ILE A 484 21.79 24.90 -21.67
N ILE A 485 20.75 24.39 -20.99
CA ILE A 485 20.28 24.94 -19.71
C ILE A 485 21.39 24.91 -18.66
N ARG A 486 22.14 23.81 -18.56
CA ARG A 486 23.30 23.68 -17.66
C ARG A 486 24.43 24.66 -18.00
N ARG A 487 24.80 24.76 -19.29
CA ARG A 487 25.82 25.71 -19.76
C ARG A 487 25.42 27.17 -19.48
N HIS A 488 24.13 27.49 -19.59
CA HIS A 488 23.62 28.81 -19.24
C HIS A 488 23.66 29.09 -17.74
N HIS A 489 23.39 28.09 -16.89
CA HIS A 489 23.56 28.23 -15.46
C HIS A 489 25.02 28.56 -15.08
N GLU A 490 25.98 27.82 -15.62
CA GLU A 490 27.41 28.06 -15.40
C GLU A 490 27.87 29.44 -15.90
N TRP A 491 27.35 29.89 -17.05
CA TRP A 491 27.57 31.25 -17.53
C TRP A 491 26.98 32.31 -16.58
N TYR A 492 25.76 32.14 -16.11
CA TYR A 492 25.12 33.11 -15.21
C TYR A 492 25.84 33.23 -13.86
N GLN A 493 26.34 32.11 -13.31
CA GLN A 493 27.17 32.14 -12.09
C GLN A 493 28.48 32.90 -12.32
N ARG A 494 29.14 32.70 -13.46
CA ARG A 494 30.35 33.44 -13.83
C ARG A 494 30.06 34.93 -14.04
N LYS A 495 28.94 35.27 -14.66
CA LYS A 495 28.46 36.66 -14.79
C LYS A 495 28.24 37.32 -13.42
N LEU A 496 27.62 36.62 -12.46
CA LEU A 496 27.45 37.11 -11.09
C LEU A 496 28.78 37.32 -10.36
N SER A 497 29.79 36.49 -10.66
CA SER A 497 31.16 36.66 -10.14
C SER A 497 31.97 37.80 -10.78
N GLY A 498 31.39 38.53 -11.74
CA GLY A 498 32.01 39.69 -12.39
C GLY A 498 32.79 39.40 -13.67
N ALA A 499 32.67 38.19 -14.25
CA ALA A 499 33.27 37.89 -15.54
C ALA A 499 32.59 38.69 -16.67
N ARG A 500 33.40 39.30 -17.56
CA ARG A 500 32.94 40.02 -18.77
C ARG A 500 32.70 39.06 -19.93
N GLU A 501 31.78 38.13 -19.73
CA GLU A 501 31.35 37.22 -20.79
C GLU A 501 29.97 37.60 -21.32
N ASP A 502 29.87 37.69 -22.64
CA ASP A 502 28.63 37.99 -23.36
C ASP A 502 27.83 36.70 -23.63
N ASP A 503 26.54 36.83 -23.94
CA ASP A 503 25.63 35.71 -24.23
C ASP A 503 25.72 35.21 -25.69
N SER A 504 26.72 35.68 -26.44
CA SER A 504 26.94 35.40 -27.87
C SER A 504 27.12 33.90 -28.19
N TRP A 505 27.52 33.09 -27.21
CA TRP A 505 27.63 31.63 -27.36
C TRP A 505 26.28 30.95 -27.65
N LEU A 506 25.14 31.61 -27.36
CA LEU A 506 23.82 31.11 -27.70
C LEU A 506 23.57 31.08 -29.22
N ASP A 507 24.22 31.94 -30.00
CA ASP A 507 24.07 31.99 -31.46
C ASP A 507 24.91 30.90 -32.16
N GLU A 508 26.03 30.50 -31.57
CA GLU A 508 26.91 29.43 -32.09
C GLU A 508 26.20 28.06 -32.12
N LEU A 509 25.18 27.87 -31.27
CA LEU A 509 24.37 26.65 -31.16
C LEU A 509 23.52 26.32 -32.39
N ASP A 510 23.32 27.25 -33.34
CA ASP A 510 22.57 26.96 -34.58
C ASP A 510 23.34 26.03 -35.54
N SER A 511 24.65 25.83 -35.30
CA SER A 511 25.52 24.99 -36.12
C SER A 511 25.68 23.55 -35.59
N GLU A 512 25.28 23.26 -34.35
CA GLU A 512 25.38 21.92 -33.75
C GLU A 512 24.23 21.00 -34.24
N SER A 513 24.57 19.82 -34.80
CA SER A 513 23.58 18.85 -35.26
C SER A 513 23.04 17.98 -34.11
N LEU A 514 21.76 17.62 -34.14
CA LEU A 514 21.12 16.72 -33.15
C LEU A 514 21.77 15.32 -33.08
N ASN A 515 22.47 14.90 -34.14
CA ASN A 515 23.10 13.58 -34.25
C ASN A 515 24.50 13.53 -33.62
N GLU A 516 25.09 14.67 -33.28
CA GLU A 516 26.42 14.74 -32.66
C GLU A 516 26.34 14.50 -31.14
N ALA A 517 25.13 14.49 -30.57
CA ALA A 517 24.86 14.20 -29.16
C ALA A 517 25.02 12.72 -28.78
N THR A 518 25.18 11.81 -29.75
CA THR A 518 25.28 10.36 -29.49
C THR A 518 26.72 9.82 -29.55
N SER A 519 27.71 10.62 -29.96
CA SER A 519 29.06 10.12 -30.28
C SER A 519 30.23 10.95 -29.75
N VAL A 520 30.03 11.80 -28.74
CA VAL A 520 31.13 12.47 -28.06
C VAL A 520 31.23 11.96 -26.63
N GLU A 521 32.30 11.23 -26.34
CA GLU A 521 32.69 10.88 -24.97
C GLU A 521 32.76 12.13 -24.09
N PRO A 522 32.40 12.07 -22.79
CA PRO A 522 32.38 13.24 -21.92
C PRO A 522 33.78 13.71 -21.47
N ASP A 523 34.83 13.36 -22.21
CA ASP A 523 36.19 13.87 -22.06
C ASP A 523 36.55 14.71 -23.29
N SER A 524 36.13 15.96 -23.30
CA SER A 524 36.79 16.99 -24.10
C SER A 524 37.18 18.12 -23.18
N GLU A 525 38.45 18.08 -22.81
CA GLU A 525 39.17 19.11 -22.09
C GLU A 525 38.89 20.49 -22.69
N VAL A 526 38.19 21.34 -21.95
CA VAL A 526 38.22 22.78 -22.17
C VAL A 526 39.41 23.33 -21.37
N PRO A 527 40.27 24.20 -21.96
CA PRO A 527 41.55 24.56 -21.35
C PRO A 527 41.36 25.26 -20.01
N ARG A 528 41.98 24.69 -18.97
CA ARG A 528 42.07 25.26 -17.63
C ARG A 528 42.97 26.50 -17.68
N ALA A 529 42.39 27.68 -17.84
CA ALA A 529 43.09 28.92 -17.58
C ALA A 529 43.40 29.00 -16.08
N GLU A 530 44.69 28.86 -15.75
CA GLU A 530 45.23 29.00 -14.40
C GLU A 530 44.97 30.40 -13.85
N THR A 531 43.87 30.58 -13.13
CA THR A 531 43.80 31.59 -12.08
C THR A 531 43.15 30.96 -10.86
N ALA A 532 43.89 30.96 -9.76
CA ALA A 532 43.52 30.35 -8.49
C ALA A 532 42.22 30.97 -7.95
N TYR A 533 41.13 30.21 -8.02
CA TYR A 533 39.92 30.48 -7.26
C TYR A 533 39.85 29.49 -6.10
N ASN A 534 39.91 30.02 -4.88
CA ASN A 534 39.77 29.28 -3.64
C ASN A 534 38.36 29.58 -3.10
N PRO A 535 37.37 28.67 -3.16
CA PRO A 535 36.09 28.90 -2.52
C PRO A 535 36.17 28.58 -1.03
N SER A 536 35.61 29.48 -0.21
CA SER A 536 35.38 29.29 1.23
C SER A 536 34.41 28.14 1.50
N PRO A 537 34.57 27.36 2.59
CA PRO A 537 33.70 26.23 2.90
C PRO A 537 32.44 26.71 3.64
N SER A 538 31.47 27.25 2.91
CA SER A 538 30.10 27.45 3.42
C SER A 538 29.12 27.63 2.27
N GLN A 539 28.17 26.70 2.15
CA GLN A 539 26.90 26.81 1.39
C GLN A 539 27.00 27.07 -0.11
N GLN A 540 27.23 26.03 -0.92
CA GLN A 540 26.62 25.93 -2.26
C GLN A 540 26.34 24.45 -2.53
N GLN A 541 25.19 23.95 -2.05
CA GLN A 541 24.53 22.85 -2.76
C GLN A 541 24.20 23.40 -4.16
N SER A 542 24.55 22.64 -5.20
CA SER A 542 24.21 23.06 -6.56
C SER A 542 22.69 23.19 -6.63
N TRP A 543 22.13 24.30 -7.15
CA TRP A 543 20.65 24.40 -7.28
C TRP A 543 20.07 23.22 -8.07
N PHE A 544 20.87 22.58 -8.92
CA PHE A 544 20.50 21.36 -9.64
C PHE A 544 20.37 20.14 -8.71
N GLU A 545 21.19 20.04 -7.65
CA GLU A 545 21.04 19.00 -6.62
C GLU A 545 19.76 19.22 -5.81
N GLU A 546 19.47 20.47 -5.43
CA GLU A 546 18.20 20.84 -4.77
C GLU A 546 16.98 20.49 -5.64
N PHE A 547 17.02 20.82 -6.94
CA PHE A 547 15.93 20.48 -7.87
C PHE A 547 15.81 18.97 -8.12
N GLN A 548 16.93 18.25 -8.12
CA GLN A 548 16.94 16.80 -8.27
C GLN A 548 16.34 16.11 -7.04
N GLU A 549 16.73 16.54 -5.84
CA GLU A 549 16.15 16.05 -4.58
C GLU A 549 14.63 16.31 -4.54
N GLU A 550 14.18 17.47 -5.01
CA GLU A 550 12.76 17.80 -5.12
C GLU A 550 12.03 16.86 -6.09
N MET A 551 12.58 16.61 -7.29
CA MET A 551 11.98 15.65 -8.22
C MET A 551 11.92 14.24 -7.65
N GLU A 552 12.98 13.80 -6.96
CA GLU A 552 13.01 12.50 -6.32
C GLU A 552 11.99 12.40 -5.17
N GLN A 553 11.74 13.49 -4.45
CA GLN A 553 10.70 13.55 -3.43
C GLN A 553 9.30 13.52 -4.07
N GLU A 554 9.04 14.29 -5.12
CA GLU A 554 7.80 14.24 -5.89
C GLU A 554 7.54 12.83 -6.44
N ALA A 555 8.56 12.21 -7.05
CA ALA A 555 8.49 10.85 -7.57
C ALA A 555 8.29 9.81 -6.46
N ARG A 556 8.92 9.98 -5.29
CA ARG A 556 8.69 9.14 -4.11
C ARG A 556 7.27 9.30 -3.58
N GLN A 557 6.73 10.51 -3.53
CA GLN A 557 5.37 10.77 -3.06
C GLN A 557 4.32 10.24 -4.05
N GLN A 558 4.53 10.42 -5.36
CA GLN A 558 3.68 9.85 -6.40
C GLN A 558 3.77 8.32 -6.45
N SER A 559 4.96 7.75 -6.34
CA SER A 559 5.18 6.31 -6.26
C SER A 559 4.58 5.75 -4.98
N HIS A 560 4.71 6.43 -3.84
CA HIS A 560 4.03 6.05 -2.60
C HIS A 560 2.50 6.12 -2.76
N PHE A 561 1.97 7.15 -3.42
CA PHE A 561 0.54 7.28 -3.70
C PHE A 561 0.04 6.16 -4.64
N GLN A 562 0.74 5.89 -5.74
CA GLN A 562 0.44 4.81 -6.69
C GLN A 562 0.62 3.43 -6.06
N ALA A 563 1.63 3.26 -5.19
CA ALA A 563 1.83 2.04 -4.41
C ALA A 563 0.74 1.87 -3.34
N THR A 564 0.25 2.93 -2.71
CA THR A 564 -0.92 2.84 -1.81
C THR A 564 -2.23 2.59 -2.55
N ALA A 565 -2.32 2.94 -3.83
CA ALA A 565 -3.47 2.64 -4.69
C ALA A 565 -3.39 1.23 -5.32
N ALA A 566 -2.19 0.70 -5.57
CA ALA A 566 -1.94 -0.61 -6.18
C ALA A 566 -1.60 -1.72 -5.16
N HIS A 567 -1.23 -1.38 -3.93
CA HIS A 567 -0.98 -2.32 -2.84
C HIS A 567 -1.83 -1.96 -1.61
N ARG A 568 -2.53 -2.99 -1.14
CA ARG A 568 -3.24 -3.10 0.14
C ARG A 568 -2.53 -2.36 1.29
N VAL A 569 -3.36 -1.72 2.11
CA VAL A 569 -3.03 -0.97 3.33
C VAL A 569 -2.18 -1.81 4.29
N CYS A 570 -1.04 -1.26 4.69
CA CYS A 570 -0.43 -1.53 6.00
C CYS A 570 0.24 -0.24 6.46
N PHE A 571 -0.33 0.42 7.48
CA PHE A 571 0.38 1.43 8.26
C PHE A 571 0.32 1.06 9.74
N VAL A 572 1.46 1.23 10.40
CA VAL A 572 1.73 0.96 11.81
C VAL A 572 1.52 2.24 12.62
N PRO A 573 0.75 2.23 13.74
CA PRO A 573 0.91 3.20 14.81
C PRO A 573 1.81 2.67 15.94
N ARG A 574 2.42 3.61 16.67
CA ARG A 574 3.56 3.49 17.60
C ARG A 574 3.36 2.49 18.76
N SER A 575 4.47 1.81 19.09
CA SER A 575 4.69 0.78 20.13
C SER A 575 4.25 1.20 21.54
N PRO A 576 3.80 0.25 22.41
CA PRO A 576 4.68 -0.81 22.92
C PRO A 576 4.04 -2.22 23.03
N GLN A 577 4.42 -3.13 22.13
CA GLN A 577 4.95 -4.49 22.36
C GLN A 577 5.17 -5.08 20.95
N GLN A 578 6.40 -5.49 20.65
CA GLN A 578 6.85 -5.85 19.29
C GLN A 578 6.05 -7.02 18.71
N TRP A 579 5.09 -6.75 17.82
CA TRP A 579 4.61 -7.75 16.88
C TRP A 579 5.58 -7.80 15.69
N ALA A 580 6.40 -8.84 15.63
CA ALA A 580 7.20 -9.13 14.45
C ALA A 580 6.30 -9.82 13.41
N PRO A 581 6.32 -9.41 12.13
CA PRO A 581 5.59 -10.12 11.08
C PRO A 581 6.01 -11.60 11.06
N PRO A 582 5.09 -12.54 10.73
CA PRO A 582 5.40 -13.96 10.73
C PRO A 582 6.59 -14.23 9.82
N ARG A 583 7.67 -14.75 10.41
CA ARG A 583 8.89 -15.12 9.69
C ARG A 583 8.68 -16.49 9.07
N ILE A 584 8.81 -16.56 7.76
CA ILE A 584 8.78 -17.76 6.94
C ILE A 584 9.97 -18.63 7.34
N ILE A 585 9.70 -19.78 7.93
CA ILE A 585 10.70 -20.82 8.21
C ILE A 585 10.32 -22.00 7.33
N ASP A 586 11.17 -22.31 6.36
CA ASP A 586 10.95 -23.41 5.43
C ASP A 586 12.29 -24.12 5.16
N LYS A 587 12.47 -25.27 5.83
CA LYS A 587 13.69 -26.07 5.70
C LYS A 587 13.83 -26.75 4.34
N HIS A 588 12.73 -26.97 3.61
CA HIS A 588 12.80 -27.52 2.27
C HIS A 588 13.31 -26.45 1.32
N GLN A 589 12.66 -25.29 1.34
CA GLN A 589 13.04 -24.16 0.51
C GLN A 589 14.46 -23.66 0.84
N ALA A 590 14.90 -23.74 2.10
CA ALA A 590 16.28 -23.48 2.48
C ALA A 590 17.29 -24.33 1.70
N ARG A 591 16.99 -25.60 1.43
CA ARG A 591 17.86 -26.49 0.63
C ARG A 591 17.87 -26.08 -0.84
N ASP A 592 16.71 -25.73 -1.38
CA ASP A 592 16.58 -25.30 -2.77
C ASP A 592 17.38 -24.02 -3.03
N TRP A 593 17.32 -23.04 -2.11
CA TRP A 593 18.13 -21.81 -2.20
C TRP A 593 19.63 -22.08 -2.07
N LEU A 594 20.06 -23.03 -1.23
CA LEU A 594 21.47 -23.40 -1.14
C LEU A 594 21.96 -24.05 -2.43
N GLN A 595 21.15 -24.94 -3.01
CA GLN A 595 21.47 -25.58 -4.28
C GLN A 595 21.60 -24.56 -5.41
N GLN A 596 20.74 -23.53 -5.43
CA GLN A 596 20.88 -22.44 -6.39
C GLN A 596 22.16 -21.63 -6.12
N ALA A 597 22.50 -21.34 -4.87
CA ALA A 597 23.74 -20.65 -4.52
C ALA A 597 24.99 -21.42 -5.00
N GLU A 598 25.02 -22.74 -4.85
CA GLU A 598 26.12 -23.58 -5.36
C GLU A 598 26.22 -23.54 -6.90
N CYS A 599 25.07 -23.47 -7.60
CA CYS A 599 25.06 -23.31 -9.05
C CYS A 599 25.60 -21.95 -9.49
N GLU A 600 25.22 -20.88 -8.80
CA GLU A 600 25.73 -19.52 -9.05
C GLU A 600 27.23 -19.41 -8.73
N GLU A 601 27.71 -20.10 -7.69
CA GLU A 601 29.13 -20.13 -7.32
C GLU A 601 29.97 -20.80 -8.42
N LEU A 602 29.48 -21.92 -8.95
CA LEU A 602 30.12 -22.60 -10.07
C LEU A 602 30.18 -21.70 -11.32
N ALA A 603 29.11 -20.92 -11.59
CA ALA A 603 29.08 -19.96 -12.68
C ALA A 603 30.09 -18.83 -12.47
N ALA A 604 30.13 -18.24 -11.27
CA ALA A 604 31.11 -17.21 -10.90
C ALA A 604 32.55 -17.72 -11.09
N ARG A 605 32.84 -18.93 -10.62
CA ARG A 605 34.18 -19.53 -10.73
C ARG A 605 34.61 -19.74 -12.18
N LYS A 606 33.73 -20.29 -13.03
CA LYS A 606 34.01 -20.47 -14.46
C LYS A 606 34.28 -19.14 -15.17
N LEU A 607 33.52 -18.10 -14.83
CA LEU A 607 33.73 -16.77 -15.39
C LEU A 607 35.05 -16.16 -14.92
N ALA A 608 35.40 -16.32 -13.64
CA ALA A 608 36.68 -15.87 -13.10
C ALA A 608 37.88 -16.62 -13.73
N GLU A 609 37.79 -17.94 -13.90
CA GLU A 609 38.83 -18.78 -14.53
C GLU A 609 39.03 -18.47 -16.02
N SER A 610 37.97 -18.02 -16.70
CA SER A 610 38.05 -17.58 -18.10
C SER A 610 38.75 -16.21 -18.28
N SER A 611 39.03 -15.50 -17.18
CA SER A 611 39.72 -14.21 -17.21
C SER A 611 41.24 -14.39 -17.19
N PRO A 612 42.01 -13.70 -18.06
CA PRO A 612 43.46 -13.75 -18.04
C PRO A 612 44.02 -13.26 -16.70
N ALA A 613 44.98 -13.99 -16.12
CA ALA A 613 45.62 -13.65 -14.86
C ALA A 613 46.14 -12.19 -14.87
N GLY A 614 45.65 -11.36 -13.94
CA GLY A 614 46.06 -9.96 -13.79
C GLY A 614 45.07 -8.91 -14.32
N ARG A 615 43.88 -9.30 -14.84
CA ARG A 615 42.77 -8.37 -15.10
C ARG A 615 41.75 -8.37 -13.96
N ALA A 616 41.03 -7.24 -13.82
CA ALA A 616 39.89 -7.12 -12.92
C ALA A 616 38.86 -8.24 -13.17
N LEU A 617 38.16 -8.67 -12.11
CA LEU A 617 37.11 -9.68 -12.21
C LEU A 617 36.03 -9.22 -13.21
N PRO A 618 35.54 -10.09 -14.11
CA PRO A 618 34.44 -9.73 -14.99
C PRO A 618 33.22 -9.27 -14.19
N ALA A 619 32.54 -8.21 -14.64
CA ALA A 619 31.34 -7.69 -13.98
C ALA A 619 30.26 -8.78 -13.79
N ALA A 620 30.13 -9.68 -14.77
CA ALA A 620 29.27 -10.86 -14.65
C ALA A 620 29.68 -11.79 -13.49
N SER A 621 30.98 -12.00 -13.28
CA SER A 621 31.48 -12.80 -12.15
C SER A 621 31.13 -12.15 -10.81
N VAL A 622 31.24 -10.82 -10.70
CA VAL A 622 30.86 -10.06 -9.49
C VAL A 622 29.35 -10.14 -9.25
N TRP A 623 28.55 -10.08 -10.32
CA TRP A 623 27.10 -10.26 -10.25
C TRP A 623 26.73 -11.64 -9.69
N HIS A 624 27.33 -12.71 -10.21
CA HIS A 624 27.10 -14.07 -9.71
C HIS A 624 27.56 -14.21 -8.25
N CYS A 625 28.70 -13.64 -7.85
CA CYS A 625 29.13 -13.63 -6.45
C CYS A 625 28.12 -12.97 -5.50
N ALA A 626 27.48 -11.87 -5.93
CA ALA A 626 26.43 -11.22 -5.15
C ALA A 626 25.16 -12.09 -5.03
N GLN A 627 24.79 -12.79 -6.11
CA GLN A 627 23.67 -13.75 -6.08
C GLN A 627 23.96 -14.93 -5.14
N VAL A 628 25.18 -15.47 -5.15
CA VAL A 628 25.60 -16.52 -4.20
C VAL A 628 25.39 -16.07 -2.76
N ALA A 629 25.86 -14.85 -2.42
CA ALA A 629 25.72 -14.30 -1.07
C ALA A 629 24.25 -14.12 -0.68
N GLU A 630 23.42 -13.55 -1.57
CA GLU A 630 21.98 -13.37 -1.33
C GLU A 630 21.27 -14.71 -1.07
N MET A 631 21.50 -15.70 -1.93
CA MET A 631 20.86 -17.01 -1.87
C MET A 631 21.31 -17.83 -0.66
N ALA A 632 22.61 -17.79 -0.33
CA ALA A 632 23.14 -18.46 0.86
C ALA A 632 22.60 -17.84 2.16
N LEU A 633 22.50 -16.52 2.23
CA LEU A 633 21.90 -15.82 3.38
C LEU A 633 20.40 -16.13 3.50
N LYS A 634 19.66 -16.18 2.39
CA LYS A 634 18.25 -16.58 2.39
C LYS A 634 18.07 -18.03 2.84
N SER A 635 18.90 -18.95 2.36
CA SER A 635 18.92 -20.34 2.80
C SER A 635 19.13 -20.45 4.31
N ALA A 636 20.17 -19.77 4.83
CA ALA A 636 20.50 -19.79 6.25
C ALA A 636 19.37 -19.17 7.10
N ALA A 637 18.75 -18.09 6.64
CA ALA A 637 17.63 -17.47 7.33
C ALA A 637 16.39 -18.38 7.34
N LEU A 638 15.97 -18.92 6.20
CA LEU A 638 14.83 -19.87 6.09
C LEU A 638 15.02 -21.12 6.96
N GLY A 639 16.26 -21.59 7.11
CA GLY A 639 16.60 -22.74 7.94
C GLY A 639 16.71 -22.44 9.44
N THR A 640 16.80 -21.17 9.86
CA THR A 640 17.12 -20.81 11.26
C THR A 640 16.14 -19.82 11.91
N CYS A 641 16.22 -18.53 11.56
CA CYS A 641 15.46 -17.44 12.19
C CYS A 641 14.24 -16.98 11.38
N GLY A 642 14.09 -17.48 10.16
CA GLY A 642 13.05 -17.18 9.19
C GLY A 642 13.16 -15.80 8.52
N LEU A 643 12.50 -15.66 7.38
CA LEU A 643 12.44 -14.43 6.57
C LEU A 643 11.05 -13.82 6.59
N THR A 644 10.92 -12.50 6.64
CA THR A 644 9.63 -11.85 6.37
C THR A 644 9.29 -11.90 4.88
N PRO A 645 8.02 -11.76 4.47
CA PRO A 645 7.66 -11.72 3.04
C PRO A 645 8.44 -10.67 2.24
N GLY A 646 8.73 -9.52 2.85
CA GLY A 646 9.54 -8.44 2.27
C GLY A 646 11.04 -8.77 2.14
N GLU A 647 11.59 -9.56 3.06
CA GLU A 647 12.96 -10.09 3.00
C GLU A 647 13.06 -11.28 2.03
N PHE A 648 11.94 -11.94 1.72
CA PHE A 648 11.90 -13.10 0.84
C PHE A 648 11.72 -12.71 -0.64
N THR A 649 10.73 -11.86 -0.94
CA THR A 649 10.34 -11.48 -2.32
C THR A 649 10.16 -9.98 -2.53
N GLY A 650 10.25 -9.16 -1.47
CA GLY A 650 10.01 -7.72 -1.53
C GLY A 650 11.28 -6.87 -1.73
N PRO A 651 11.18 -5.54 -1.53
CA PRO A 651 12.29 -4.61 -1.76
C PRO A 651 13.53 -4.88 -0.90
N ALA A 652 13.33 -5.49 0.27
CA ALA A 652 14.40 -5.87 1.20
C ALA A 652 15.02 -7.24 0.88
N ALA A 653 14.54 -7.93 -0.16
CA ALA A 653 15.02 -9.26 -0.53
C ALA A 653 16.44 -9.24 -1.13
N HIS A 654 16.92 -8.07 -1.55
CA HIS A 654 18.25 -7.86 -2.13
C HIS A 654 19.23 -7.16 -1.17
N ASP A 655 18.78 -6.83 0.05
CA ASP A 655 19.63 -6.20 1.06
C ASP A 655 20.45 -7.24 1.82
N ILE A 656 21.54 -7.71 1.19
CA ILE A 656 22.42 -8.74 1.73
C ILE A 656 23.08 -8.32 3.06
N CYS A 657 23.39 -7.03 3.25
CA CYS A 657 23.88 -6.51 4.53
C CYS A 657 22.82 -6.60 5.63
N GLY A 658 21.59 -6.19 5.34
CA GLY A 658 20.48 -6.29 6.27
C GLY A 658 20.12 -7.73 6.62
N LEU A 659 20.18 -8.65 5.65
CA LEU A 659 19.98 -10.08 5.88
C LEU A 659 21.06 -10.66 6.80
N ALA A 660 22.33 -10.35 6.54
CA ALA A 660 23.45 -10.81 7.35
C ALA A 660 23.41 -10.29 8.79
N SER A 661 23.15 -8.99 8.98
CA SER A 661 23.03 -8.38 10.31
C SER A 661 21.92 -9.03 11.14
N ARG A 662 20.78 -9.32 10.51
CA ARG A 662 19.65 -10.01 11.17
C ARG A 662 19.97 -11.46 11.50
N LEU A 663 20.63 -12.18 10.59
CA LEU A 663 21.02 -13.57 10.83
C LEU A 663 22.00 -13.67 12.01
N SER A 664 22.96 -12.74 12.12
CA SER A 664 23.94 -12.70 13.22
C SER A 664 23.37 -12.20 14.55
N SER A 665 22.30 -11.39 14.52
CA SER A 665 21.65 -10.86 15.74
C SER A 665 20.48 -11.72 16.24
N ALA A 666 20.02 -12.68 15.44
CA ALA A 666 18.99 -13.63 15.85
C ALA A 666 19.49 -14.52 17.00
N HIS A 667 18.65 -14.75 18.01
CA HIS A 667 19.01 -15.61 19.13
C HIS A 667 18.95 -17.10 18.72
N PRO A 668 20.07 -17.85 18.75
CA PRO A 668 20.05 -19.28 18.43
C PRO A 668 19.46 -20.08 19.60
N VAL A 669 18.48 -20.95 19.31
CA VAL A 669 17.88 -21.88 20.29
C VAL A 669 18.52 -23.27 20.20
N THR A 670 18.97 -23.67 19.01
CA THR A 670 19.59 -24.98 18.75
C THR A 670 21.06 -24.89 18.31
N ALA A 671 21.82 -25.98 18.43
CA ALA A 671 23.19 -26.06 17.92
C ALA A 671 23.29 -25.98 16.39
N GLU A 672 22.23 -26.39 15.68
CA GLU A 672 22.09 -26.23 14.23
C GLU A 672 21.93 -24.74 13.87
N GLN A 673 21.04 -24.02 14.56
CA GLN A 673 20.88 -22.57 14.38
C GLN A 673 22.15 -21.80 14.72
N ARG A 674 22.85 -22.16 15.81
CA ARG A 674 24.12 -21.53 16.18
C ARG A 674 25.19 -21.70 15.10
N ARG A 675 25.21 -22.82 14.38
CA ARG A 675 26.12 -23.03 13.25
C ARG A 675 25.65 -22.29 11.99
N GLY A 676 24.36 -22.33 11.68
CA GLY A 676 23.78 -21.65 10.51
C GLY A 676 23.78 -20.12 10.59
N GLN A 677 23.85 -19.55 11.80
CA GLN A 677 23.88 -18.11 12.05
C GLN A 677 25.30 -17.53 12.19
N GLN A 678 26.33 -18.39 12.12
CA GLN A 678 27.73 -17.95 12.09
C GLN A 678 28.13 -17.58 10.66
N LEU A 679 28.37 -16.29 10.44
CA LEU A 679 28.87 -15.79 9.17
C LEU A 679 30.40 -15.81 9.17
N PRO A 680 31.06 -16.52 8.23
CA PRO A 680 32.52 -16.68 8.22
C PRO A 680 33.27 -15.49 7.58
N PHE A 681 32.66 -14.32 7.48
CA PHE A 681 33.21 -13.14 6.80
C PHE A 681 32.93 -11.85 7.56
N PRO A 682 33.81 -10.83 7.47
CA PRO A 682 33.59 -9.53 8.08
C PRO A 682 32.46 -8.75 7.37
N ALA A 683 31.72 -7.94 8.13
CA ALA A 683 30.60 -7.16 7.60
C ALA A 683 30.99 -6.20 6.45
N GLY A 684 32.26 -5.80 6.38
CA GLY A 684 32.79 -4.96 5.29
C GLY A 684 32.79 -5.64 3.92
N ASP A 685 32.92 -6.97 3.86
CA ASP A 685 33.01 -7.69 2.60
C ASP A 685 31.65 -7.76 1.88
N LEU A 686 30.56 -7.88 2.64
CA LEU A 686 29.21 -7.82 2.09
C LEU A 686 28.84 -6.41 1.63
N ALA A 687 29.27 -5.38 2.36
CA ALA A 687 29.04 -3.99 1.96
C ALA A 687 29.77 -3.67 0.65
N TRP A 688 31.02 -4.13 0.52
CA TRP A 688 31.77 -4.03 -0.73
C TRP A 688 31.07 -4.78 -1.86
N LEU A 689 30.62 -6.02 -1.62
CA LEU A 689 29.94 -6.84 -2.64
C LEU A 689 28.61 -6.24 -3.10
N GLN A 690 27.81 -5.67 -2.19
CA GLN A 690 26.55 -4.99 -2.49
C GLN A 690 26.77 -3.73 -3.34
N GLN A 691 27.83 -2.96 -3.04
CA GLN A 691 28.22 -1.80 -3.84
C GLN A 691 28.77 -2.21 -5.22
N ALA A 692 29.61 -3.24 -5.25
CA ALA A 692 30.19 -3.78 -6.49
C ALA A 692 29.11 -4.38 -7.41
N TYR A 693 28.05 -4.98 -6.86
CA TYR A 693 26.89 -5.46 -7.62
C TYR A 693 26.17 -4.34 -8.37
N LEU A 694 25.91 -3.20 -7.71
CA LEU A 694 25.28 -2.04 -8.35
C LEU A 694 26.19 -1.43 -9.43
N ALA A 695 27.48 -1.30 -9.13
CA ALA A 695 28.48 -0.81 -10.09
C ALA A 695 28.64 -1.74 -11.31
N ALA A 696 28.53 -3.06 -11.11
CA ALA A 696 28.64 -4.06 -12.18
C ALA A 696 27.44 -4.06 -13.14
N ARG A 697 26.23 -3.70 -12.68
CA ARG A 697 25.03 -3.56 -13.53
C ARG A 697 24.88 -2.18 -14.15
N TYR A 698 25.33 -1.14 -13.44
CA TYR A 698 25.14 0.25 -13.83
C TYR A 698 26.47 1.01 -13.76
N PRO A 699 27.33 0.91 -14.80
CA PRO A 699 28.66 1.53 -14.81
C PRO A 699 28.66 3.05 -14.57
N ASN A 700 27.54 3.71 -14.90
CA ASN A 700 27.35 5.15 -14.75
C ASN A 700 27.01 5.58 -13.31
N ALA A 701 26.58 4.65 -12.45
CA ALA A 701 26.17 4.97 -11.08
C ALA A 701 27.34 5.16 -10.10
N SER A 702 28.55 4.68 -10.43
CA SER A 702 29.71 4.67 -9.52
C SER A 702 30.93 5.46 -10.00
N ARG A 703 30.76 6.41 -10.95
CA ARG A 703 31.90 7.13 -11.58
C ARG A 703 33.00 6.17 -12.10
N GLY A 704 32.59 5.04 -12.69
CA GLY A 704 33.50 4.15 -13.43
C GLY A 704 34.49 3.32 -12.61
N GLN A 705 34.41 3.30 -11.28
CA GLN A 705 35.21 2.38 -10.47
C GLN A 705 34.30 1.35 -9.79
N ILE A 706 34.55 0.08 -10.11
CA ILE A 706 34.22 -1.04 -9.22
C ILE A 706 35.30 -0.97 -8.13
N PRO A 707 34.94 -0.78 -6.85
CA PRO A 707 35.93 -0.59 -5.77
C PRO A 707 36.93 -1.74 -5.65
#